data_AF-A0A918JQ06-F1
#
_entry.id   AF-A0A918JQ06-F1
#
_cell.length_a   1.000
_cell.length_b   1.000
_cell.length_c   1.000
_cell.angle_alpha   90.00
_cell.angle_beta   90.00
_cell.angle_gamma   90.00
#
_symmetry.space_group_name_H-M   'P 1'
#
loop_
_entity.id
_entity.type
_entity.pdbx_description
1 polymer ?
#
loop_
_entity_poly.entity_id
_entity_poly.type
_entity_poly.pdbx_seq_one_letter_code
_entity_poly.pdbx_strand_id
1 'polypeptide(L)'
;MSQSFRLKEGGRIDRRRKIRFQFNGKSYYGYEGDTLASALLANGVHFVARSWKYHRPRGIMTAGVEEPNAIVQLETGAYTVPNAKATEILLYDELQASSVNVSPSLAQDKMAVVQKFSRFLPAGFYYKTFMWPKKYWPRFEEKIRDAAGLGVAPKARDADRYDKQFMHADILVVGAGPAGLAAALAAGKGGARVILLDEQAQAGGTLLSGDDTLDGVKAVQWVAGMMQALAELPNVKVFLRTTAFGYQDHNLLTACQRLTDHLPLAERKGTRERILKIRARQVILATGAHERPLVFANNDLPGIMLSGAIASYVNRYAILPGKSALIFTNNDEGYRAAIALKQHGANVTVIDARPVSGGTLPQRAHGLGVSILFESVVLEAFSEQFDHHIEKVSVAAYRKGHLGEVVATLCCDLLGVSGGWNPVVHLFAQSGGKAVWSEEKACFVPGVSVQEQASVGAAKGDFLLAEALTGGQQAANAALGKLGLPAVPPMDWELDEYRENAILPLWLIGDRAQMGQGEKQFVDFQNDVSAADIYLAAREGYQSVEHVKRYTALGFGTDQGKLGNINGMAILAEALQQSIPQTGTTTYRPNYTPVTFGALAGRELGDFFEPVRTTCIHGWHEAHGAVFEDVGNWKRPLYYAPGNEDMQAAVRRECLAVRNGVGILDASTLGKIDVQGPDAAEFLNRMYTNAWNKLGIGKCRYGLMLDENGMVFDDGVNIRLGENHYLLSTTTGGAARVMQWMEKWLQTEWPELKVHLASLTDHYSTFAVAGPNARQVLQAVCHDIDFSAGQFPFMSFREGNILQVPVRIMRISFSGELCYEVNVPSNYGQAVWDALIQAGQAFNITPYGTEAMHVLRAEKGFIIVGQDTDGSMTPADLGMDGLVAKTKDFIGKRSLSRSHTAGSGRKQFVGLKAEDPQQVLPEGAQVLLEETEQRPAPMLGHVTSSYYSPVLDRSIALGVVRDGFSLMGSTVVVWSAQTGFIKAQVCSPVFFDEEGSRQHAA
;
A
#
# COMPACT_ATOMS: atom_id res chain seq x y z
N MET A 1 41.70 -18.07 1.45
CA MET A 1 40.86 -19.02 0.69
C MET A 1 40.81 -18.55 -0.76
N SER A 2 41.33 -19.35 -1.69
CA SER A 2 41.21 -19.10 -3.13
C SER A 2 39.79 -19.43 -3.59
N GLN A 3 39.14 -18.54 -4.35
CA GLN A 3 37.86 -18.83 -5.01
C GLN A 3 38.06 -19.95 -6.05
N SER A 4 37.73 -21.19 -5.71
CA SER A 4 38.06 -22.38 -6.52
C SER A 4 37.27 -22.51 -7.82
N PHE A 5 36.14 -21.82 -7.93
CA PHE A 5 35.26 -21.83 -9.11
C PHE A 5 35.34 -20.53 -9.92
N ARG A 6 36.14 -19.53 -9.49
CA ARG A 6 36.34 -18.28 -10.23
C ARG A 6 37.38 -18.49 -11.32
N LEU A 7 37.04 -18.08 -12.55
CA LEU A 7 37.97 -18.00 -13.67
C LEU A 7 39.03 -16.91 -13.42
N LYS A 8 40.23 -17.12 -13.96
CA LYS A 8 41.39 -16.22 -13.74
C LYS A 8 41.15 -14.81 -14.31
N GLU A 9 40.41 -14.72 -15.41
CA GLU A 9 40.10 -13.50 -16.13
C GLU A 9 38.62 -13.42 -16.52
N GLY A 10 38.22 -12.31 -17.13
CA GLY A 10 36.84 -12.07 -17.56
C GLY A 10 35.90 -11.66 -16.42
N GLY A 11 34.61 -11.58 -16.77
CA GLY A 11 33.53 -11.15 -15.91
C GLY A 11 33.39 -9.63 -15.82
N ARG A 12 32.18 -9.16 -15.52
CA ARG A 12 31.82 -7.75 -15.27
C ARG A 12 31.97 -7.41 -13.79
N ILE A 13 33.15 -7.72 -13.25
CA ILE A 13 33.54 -7.50 -11.85
C ILE A 13 34.82 -6.66 -11.79
N ASP A 14 34.96 -5.80 -10.78
CA ASP A 14 36.21 -5.09 -10.53
C ASP A 14 37.13 -5.93 -9.64
N ARG A 15 38.06 -6.64 -10.29
CA ARG A 15 39.04 -7.50 -9.60
C ARG A 15 40.03 -6.73 -8.71
N ARG A 16 40.09 -5.40 -8.79
CA ARG A 16 40.91 -4.55 -7.91
C ARG A 16 40.20 -4.25 -6.59
N ARG A 17 38.87 -4.36 -6.55
CA ARG A 17 38.03 -4.07 -5.37
C ARG A 17 37.46 -5.36 -4.82
N LYS A 18 38.23 -5.97 -3.93
CA LYS A 18 37.84 -7.18 -3.20
C LYS A 18 36.87 -6.81 -2.08
N ILE A 19 35.76 -7.54 -1.98
CA ILE A 19 34.68 -7.29 -1.03
C ILE A 19 34.61 -8.44 -0.04
N ARG A 20 34.51 -8.15 1.25
CA ARG A 20 34.29 -9.17 2.29
C ARG A 20 32.81 -9.25 2.62
N PHE A 21 32.30 -10.48 2.83
CA PHE A 21 30.93 -10.70 3.27
C PHE A 21 30.83 -11.95 4.15
N GLN A 22 29.69 -12.13 4.81
CA GLN A 22 29.41 -13.29 5.65
C GLN A 22 28.15 -14.02 5.17
N PHE A 23 28.24 -15.35 5.11
CA PHE A 23 27.10 -16.22 4.86
C PHE A 23 27.05 -17.33 5.91
N ASN A 24 25.94 -17.44 6.63
CA ASN A 24 25.77 -18.38 7.75
C ASN A 24 26.91 -18.28 8.79
N GLY A 25 27.34 -17.06 9.11
CA GLY A 25 28.42 -16.78 10.08
C GLY A 25 29.84 -17.06 9.58
N LYS A 26 30.02 -17.57 8.36
CA LYS A 26 31.35 -17.78 7.75
C LYS A 26 31.70 -16.64 6.82
N SER A 27 32.92 -16.11 6.96
CA SER A 27 33.46 -15.07 6.09
C SER A 27 33.90 -15.62 4.72
N TYR A 28 33.52 -14.92 3.67
CA TYR A 28 33.89 -15.17 2.28
C TYR A 28 34.37 -13.87 1.63
N TYR A 29 34.89 -14.00 0.40
CA TYR A 29 35.31 -12.86 -0.41
C TYR A 29 34.70 -12.92 -1.80
N GLY A 30 34.32 -11.77 -2.33
CA GLY A 30 33.89 -11.53 -3.70
C GLY A 30 34.60 -10.31 -4.29
N TYR A 31 34.06 -9.79 -5.38
CA TYR A 31 34.51 -8.56 -6.02
C TYR A 31 33.35 -7.61 -6.24
N GLU A 32 33.62 -6.31 -6.34
CA GLU A 32 32.59 -5.36 -6.74
C GLU A 32 32.01 -5.75 -8.10
N GLY A 33 30.68 -5.71 -8.21
CA GLY A 33 29.94 -6.20 -9.38
C GLY A 33 29.41 -7.62 -9.23
N ASP A 34 29.88 -8.39 -8.25
CA ASP A 34 29.23 -9.66 -7.87
C ASP A 34 27.83 -9.43 -7.29
N THR A 35 26.98 -10.43 -7.44
CA THR A 35 25.81 -10.64 -6.59
C THR A 35 26.17 -11.58 -5.45
N LEU A 36 25.33 -11.68 -4.41
CA LEU A 36 25.53 -12.67 -3.35
C LEU A 36 25.56 -14.09 -3.93
N ALA A 37 24.68 -14.41 -4.89
CA ALA A 37 24.68 -15.71 -5.55
C ALA A 37 25.99 -15.99 -6.33
N SER A 38 26.47 -15.03 -7.12
CA SER A 38 27.73 -15.20 -7.87
C SER A 38 28.92 -15.34 -6.91
N ALA A 39 28.97 -14.55 -5.84
CA ALA A 39 30.02 -14.65 -4.84
C ALA A 39 30.01 -16.00 -4.10
N LEU A 40 28.84 -16.55 -3.79
CA LEU A 40 28.70 -17.88 -3.18
C LEU A 40 29.22 -19.00 -4.10
N LEU A 41 28.78 -19.01 -5.37
CA LEU A 41 29.25 -20.01 -6.36
C LEU A 41 30.75 -19.92 -6.58
N ALA A 42 31.32 -18.72 -6.68
CA ALA A 42 32.77 -18.54 -6.82
C ALA A 42 33.59 -19.16 -5.68
N ASN A 43 33.01 -19.21 -4.48
CA ASN A 43 33.60 -19.83 -3.30
C ASN A 43 33.21 -21.32 -3.13
N GLY A 44 32.54 -21.93 -4.12
CA GLY A 44 32.13 -23.33 -4.11
C GLY A 44 30.94 -23.64 -3.19
N VAL A 45 30.09 -22.65 -2.90
CA VAL A 45 28.90 -22.83 -2.07
C VAL A 45 27.69 -23.08 -2.97
N HIS A 46 27.36 -24.35 -3.18
CA HIS A 46 26.23 -24.78 -4.02
C HIS A 46 24.95 -25.06 -3.24
N PHE A 47 25.07 -25.54 -2.00
CA PHE A 47 23.95 -25.73 -1.09
C PHE A 47 23.73 -24.44 -0.28
N VAL A 48 22.62 -23.75 -0.52
CA VAL A 48 22.37 -22.39 0.04
C VAL A 48 21.09 -22.30 0.86
N ALA A 49 20.09 -23.14 0.63
CA ALA A 49 18.81 -23.08 1.30
C ALA A 49 18.16 -24.47 1.40
N ARG A 50 17.12 -24.59 2.21
CA ARG A 50 16.25 -25.78 2.23
C ARG A 50 14.85 -25.41 1.75
N SER A 51 14.19 -26.37 1.11
CA SER A 51 12.84 -26.19 0.59
C SER A 51 11.81 -25.93 1.69
N TRP A 52 10.72 -25.25 1.35
CA TRP A 52 9.73 -24.78 2.32
C TRP A 52 9.04 -25.89 3.12
N LYS A 53 8.56 -26.96 2.46
CA LYS A 53 7.72 -27.99 3.08
C LYS A 53 8.52 -29.24 3.43
N TYR A 54 9.37 -29.70 2.51
CA TYR A 54 10.09 -30.97 2.64
C TYR A 54 11.50 -30.81 3.21
N HIS A 55 11.96 -29.57 3.42
CA HIS A 55 13.32 -29.26 3.87
C HIS A 55 14.40 -29.92 2.98
N ARG A 56 14.10 -30.12 1.69
CA ARG A 56 15.05 -30.70 0.74
C ARG A 56 16.21 -29.73 0.49
N PRO A 57 17.44 -30.23 0.29
CA PRO A 57 18.58 -29.40 -0.08
C PRO A 57 18.31 -28.62 -1.37
N ARG A 58 18.58 -27.31 -1.39
CA ARG A 58 18.41 -26.45 -2.55
C ARG A 58 19.65 -25.61 -2.85
N GLY A 59 19.97 -25.55 -4.14
CA GLY A 59 21.02 -24.68 -4.67
C GLY A 59 20.48 -23.51 -5.47
N ILE A 60 21.39 -22.64 -5.90
CA ILE A 60 21.10 -21.53 -6.80
C ILE A 60 20.64 -22.10 -8.14
N MET A 61 19.46 -21.70 -8.63
CA MET A 61 18.85 -22.24 -9.84
C MET A 61 18.97 -21.28 -11.04
N THR A 62 19.04 -19.98 -10.78
CA THR A 62 18.88 -18.92 -11.78
C THR A 62 19.94 -17.83 -11.60
N ALA A 63 19.85 -16.72 -12.34
CA ALA A 63 20.73 -15.56 -12.20
C ALA A 63 19.98 -14.22 -12.12
N GLY A 64 18.67 -14.25 -11.90
CA GLY A 64 17.79 -13.07 -11.94
C GLY A 64 16.66 -13.12 -10.91
N VAL A 65 15.59 -12.36 -11.18
CA VAL A 65 14.41 -12.20 -10.32
C VAL A 65 13.53 -13.45 -10.25
N GLU A 66 13.75 -14.40 -11.15
CA GLU A 66 13.07 -15.68 -11.26
C GLU A 66 13.60 -16.75 -10.29
N GLU A 67 14.61 -16.43 -9.47
CA GLU A 67 15.19 -17.33 -8.47
C GLU A 67 14.16 -17.82 -7.44
N PRO A 68 13.93 -19.15 -7.35
CA PRO A 68 12.98 -19.73 -6.39
C PRO A 68 13.65 -20.28 -5.12
N ASN A 69 14.96 -20.58 -5.16
CA ASN A 69 15.62 -21.40 -4.14
C ASN A 69 16.51 -20.57 -3.21
N ALA A 70 17.39 -19.75 -3.77
CA ALA A 70 18.41 -19.00 -3.04
C ALA A 70 17.83 -17.77 -2.32
N ILE A 71 16.84 -18.03 -1.46
CA ILE A 71 16.19 -17.06 -0.59
C ILE A 71 16.99 -16.95 0.71
N VAL A 72 17.30 -15.73 1.13
CA VAL A 72 18.16 -15.44 2.29
C VAL A 72 17.54 -14.39 3.21
N GLN A 73 18.01 -14.40 4.44
CA GLN A 73 17.82 -13.33 5.42
C GLN A 73 19.04 -12.41 5.34
N LEU A 74 18.84 -11.11 5.14
CA LEU A 74 19.92 -10.12 5.18
C LEU A 74 19.94 -9.37 6.50
N GLU A 75 21.15 -9.05 6.95
CA GLU A 75 21.45 -8.18 8.09
C GLU A 75 20.72 -8.57 9.39
N THR A 76 20.77 -7.69 10.39
CA THR A 76 20.14 -7.90 11.70
C THR A 76 19.53 -6.59 12.24
N GLY A 77 18.71 -6.69 13.29
CA GLY A 77 18.12 -5.52 13.94
C GLY A 77 17.23 -4.70 13.01
N ALA A 78 17.45 -3.39 12.99
CA ALA A 78 16.66 -2.43 12.22
C ALA A 78 16.87 -2.51 10.68
N TYR A 79 17.93 -3.17 10.24
CA TYR A 79 18.28 -3.30 8.81
C TYR A 79 17.92 -4.69 8.24
N THR A 80 17.27 -5.53 9.03
CA THR A 80 16.89 -6.90 8.66
C THR A 80 15.98 -6.90 7.44
N VAL A 81 16.37 -7.62 6.38
CA VAL A 81 15.53 -7.84 5.18
C VAL A 81 15.24 -9.34 5.01
N PRO A 82 14.01 -9.81 5.28
CA PRO A 82 13.64 -11.20 5.07
C PRO A 82 13.39 -11.51 3.59
N ASN A 83 13.57 -12.76 3.22
CA ASN A 83 13.19 -13.31 1.91
C ASN A 83 13.86 -12.62 0.70
N ALA A 84 15.07 -12.10 0.87
CA ALA A 84 15.85 -11.53 -0.22
C ALA A 84 16.33 -12.64 -1.17
N LYS A 85 16.36 -12.37 -2.48
CA LYS A 85 16.90 -13.31 -3.48
C LYS A 85 18.38 -13.04 -3.68
N ALA A 86 19.24 -14.03 -3.39
CA ALA A 86 20.69 -13.85 -3.48
C ALA A 86 21.17 -13.40 -4.88
N THR A 87 20.39 -13.68 -5.93
CA THR A 87 20.64 -13.27 -7.31
C THR A 87 20.43 -11.77 -7.57
N GLU A 88 19.61 -11.09 -6.77
CA GLU A 88 19.33 -9.64 -6.91
C GLU A 88 20.22 -8.77 -6.00
N ILE A 89 20.84 -9.35 -4.99
CA ILE A 89 21.62 -8.61 -3.99
C ILE A 89 23.03 -8.38 -4.52
N LEU A 90 23.34 -7.14 -4.87
CA LEU A 90 24.73 -6.77 -5.15
C LEU A 90 25.57 -6.87 -3.89
N LEU A 91 26.79 -7.39 -4.05
CA LEU A 91 27.73 -7.52 -2.97
C LEU A 91 28.27 -6.15 -2.55
N TYR A 92 28.23 -5.87 -1.25
CA TYR A 92 28.88 -4.73 -0.62
C TYR A 92 29.69 -5.18 0.60
N ASP A 93 30.60 -4.33 1.05
CA ASP A 93 31.53 -4.69 2.12
C ASP A 93 30.81 -4.91 3.46
N GLU A 94 31.21 -5.97 4.15
CA GLU A 94 30.64 -6.44 5.41
C GLU A 94 29.16 -6.84 5.34
N LEU A 95 28.63 -7.15 4.13
CA LEU A 95 27.30 -7.73 3.96
C LEU A 95 27.13 -9.00 4.80
N GLN A 96 26.00 -9.11 5.50
CA GLN A 96 25.64 -10.30 6.27
C GLN A 96 24.38 -10.97 5.72
N ALA A 97 24.49 -12.27 5.44
CA ALA A 97 23.37 -13.08 4.99
C ALA A 97 23.31 -14.44 5.71
N SER A 98 22.11 -14.98 5.85
CA SER A 98 21.89 -16.35 6.35
C SER A 98 20.80 -17.07 5.56
N SER A 99 20.90 -18.40 5.55
CA SER A 99 19.87 -19.28 4.99
C SER A 99 18.57 -19.14 5.77
N VAL A 100 17.45 -19.19 5.05
CA VAL A 100 16.10 -19.24 5.62
C VAL A 100 15.64 -20.68 5.83
N ASN A 101 14.65 -20.89 6.70
CA ASN A 101 14.03 -22.19 6.97
C ASN A 101 15.00 -23.33 7.36
N VAL A 102 15.97 -23.05 8.24
CA VAL A 102 16.97 -24.03 8.72
C VAL A 102 17.15 -23.98 10.24
N SER A 103 17.29 -25.13 10.91
CA SER A 103 17.61 -25.18 12.35
C SER A 103 18.36 -26.46 12.78
N PRO A 104 19.55 -26.38 13.43
CA PRO A 104 20.29 -25.16 13.76
C PRO A 104 21.16 -24.64 12.61
N SER A 105 21.41 -25.45 11.58
CA SER A 105 22.24 -25.10 10.43
C SER A 105 21.77 -25.82 9.17
N LEU A 106 22.24 -25.36 8.01
CA LEU A 106 21.91 -25.92 6.70
C LEU A 106 22.24 -27.43 6.60
N ALA A 107 23.40 -27.85 7.13
CA ALA A 107 23.86 -29.24 7.09
C ALA A 107 23.18 -30.15 8.13
N GLN A 108 22.76 -29.61 9.28
CA GLN A 108 22.22 -30.39 10.40
C GLN A 108 20.75 -30.09 10.70
N ASP A 109 19.98 -29.73 9.66
CA ASP A 109 18.60 -29.31 9.83
C ASP A 109 17.71 -30.41 10.44
N LYS A 110 17.13 -30.13 11.60
CA LYS A 110 16.28 -31.07 12.34
C LYS A 110 15.03 -31.47 11.55
N MET A 111 14.52 -30.53 10.73
CA MET A 111 13.30 -30.73 9.95
C MET A 111 13.53 -31.54 8.66
N ALA A 112 14.77 -31.81 8.27
CA ALA A 112 15.09 -32.69 7.14
C ALA A 112 14.52 -34.11 7.29
N VAL A 113 14.21 -34.55 8.52
CA VAL A 113 13.53 -35.84 8.77
C VAL A 113 12.16 -35.94 8.09
N VAL A 114 11.47 -34.80 7.85
CA VAL A 114 10.18 -34.73 7.16
C VAL A 114 10.26 -35.35 5.76
N GLN A 115 11.42 -35.29 5.10
CA GLN A 115 11.65 -35.90 3.79
C GLN A 115 11.31 -37.40 3.78
N LYS A 116 11.64 -38.14 4.85
CA LYS A 116 11.37 -39.59 4.98
C LYS A 116 9.87 -39.90 5.02
N PHE A 117 9.06 -38.93 5.43
CA PHE A 117 7.60 -39.03 5.52
C PHE A 117 6.88 -38.29 4.38
N SER A 118 7.61 -37.72 3.42
CA SER A 118 7.04 -36.86 2.36
C SER A 118 5.96 -37.55 1.51
N ARG A 119 5.98 -38.89 1.39
CA ARG A 119 4.91 -39.69 0.74
C ARG A 119 3.55 -39.57 1.41
N PHE A 120 3.52 -39.30 2.72
CA PHE A 120 2.29 -39.14 3.52
C PHE A 120 1.81 -37.69 3.59
N LEU A 121 2.55 -36.77 2.96
CA LEU A 121 2.28 -35.33 2.95
C LEU A 121 1.95 -34.83 1.53
N PRO A 122 0.94 -35.39 0.83
CA PRO A 122 0.53 -34.90 -0.48
C PRO A 122 -0.06 -33.48 -0.39
N ALA A 123 -0.33 -32.85 -1.54
CA ALA A 123 -1.16 -31.65 -1.59
C ALA A 123 -2.50 -31.86 -0.84
N GLY A 124 -2.95 -30.80 -0.16
CA GLY A 124 -4.16 -30.82 0.67
C GLY A 124 -4.12 -31.67 1.95
N PHE A 125 -2.99 -32.31 2.30
CA PHE A 125 -2.86 -33.11 3.54
C PHE A 125 -3.29 -32.32 4.78
N TYR A 126 -2.84 -31.08 4.91
CA TYR A 126 -3.12 -30.24 6.08
C TYR A 126 -4.61 -29.94 6.27
N TYR A 127 -5.33 -29.71 5.16
CA TYR A 127 -6.79 -29.54 5.20
C TYR A 127 -7.50 -30.81 5.68
N LYS A 128 -7.05 -31.97 5.20
CA LYS A 128 -7.65 -33.27 5.51
C LYS A 128 -7.36 -33.74 6.94
N THR A 129 -6.19 -33.39 7.47
CA THR A 129 -5.70 -33.92 8.76
C THR A 129 -5.89 -32.96 9.93
N PHE A 130 -5.69 -31.65 9.74
CA PHE A 130 -5.63 -30.71 10.88
C PHE A 130 -6.88 -29.85 11.06
N MET A 131 -7.71 -29.63 10.01
CA MET A 131 -8.95 -28.86 10.16
C MET A 131 -10.05 -29.62 10.91
N TRP A 132 -9.89 -30.94 11.07
CA TRP A 132 -10.82 -31.77 11.81
C TRP A 132 -10.09 -32.57 12.92
N PRO A 133 -10.59 -32.56 14.17
CA PRO A 133 -11.76 -31.83 14.64
C PRO A 133 -11.47 -30.35 14.91
N LYS A 134 -12.41 -29.47 14.55
CA LYS A 134 -12.30 -27.99 14.59
C LYS A 134 -11.75 -27.42 15.91
N LYS A 135 -12.05 -28.06 17.04
CA LYS A 135 -11.56 -27.65 18.37
C LYS A 135 -10.04 -27.63 18.53
N TYR A 136 -9.31 -28.42 17.73
CA TYR A 136 -7.85 -28.48 17.77
C TYR A 136 -7.18 -27.60 16.72
N TRP A 137 -7.93 -27.08 15.75
CA TRP A 137 -7.38 -26.22 14.72
C TRP A 137 -6.58 -25.03 15.27
N PRO A 138 -7.03 -24.27 16.30
CA PRO A 138 -6.24 -23.16 16.83
C PRO A 138 -4.84 -23.58 17.34
N ARG A 139 -4.74 -24.79 17.91
CA ARG A 139 -3.44 -25.33 18.40
C ARG A 139 -2.55 -25.81 17.26
N PHE A 140 -3.14 -26.46 16.25
CA PHE A 140 -2.39 -26.88 15.06
C PHE A 140 -1.93 -25.67 14.25
N GLU A 141 -2.79 -24.67 14.09
CA GLU A 141 -2.49 -23.43 13.39
C GLU A 141 -1.31 -22.69 14.00
N GLU A 142 -1.25 -22.57 15.33
CA GLU A 142 -0.10 -21.96 16.01
C GLU A 142 1.22 -22.67 15.66
N LYS A 143 1.26 -24.00 15.77
CA LYS A 143 2.46 -24.78 15.46
C LYS A 143 2.80 -24.82 13.97
N ILE A 144 1.79 -24.82 13.11
CA ILE A 144 1.99 -24.73 11.66
C ILE A 144 2.55 -23.35 11.32
N ARG A 145 2.07 -22.26 11.92
CA ARG A 145 2.61 -20.91 11.70
C ARG A 145 4.07 -20.78 12.14
N ASP A 146 4.44 -21.37 13.27
CA ASP A 146 5.84 -21.40 13.73
C ASP A 146 6.75 -22.13 12.72
N ALA A 147 6.23 -23.15 12.03
CA ALA A 147 6.95 -23.92 11.03
C ALA A 147 6.74 -23.42 9.58
N ALA A 148 5.81 -22.50 9.35
CA ALA A 148 5.40 -22.03 8.03
C ALA A 148 5.94 -20.63 7.79
N GLY A 149 7.07 -20.57 7.08
CA GLY A 149 7.70 -19.32 6.68
C GLY A 149 9.11 -19.59 6.18
N LEU A 150 9.67 -18.63 5.44
CA LEU A 150 11.07 -18.67 5.03
C LEU A 150 11.88 -17.76 5.98
N GLY A 151 11.85 -16.44 5.74
CA GLY A 151 12.55 -15.42 6.52
C GLY A 151 11.76 -14.89 7.72
N VAL A 152 12.47 -14.16 8.59
CA VAL A 152 11.94 -13.60 9.84
C VAL A 152 11.82 -12.07 9.72
N ALA A 153 10.62 -11.54 9.96
CA ALA A 153 10.40 -10.10 9.93
C ALA A 153 11.13 -9.38 11.10
N PRO A 154 11.64 -8.15 10.89
CA PRO A 154 12.25 -7.37 11.96
C PRO A 154 11.25 -7.05 13.08
N LYS A 155 11.74 -7.04 14.33
CA LYS A 155 11.01 -6.50 15.49
C LYS A 155 11.36 -5.04 15.78
N ALA A 156 12.53 -4.59 15.32
CA ALA A 156 12.97 -3.21 15.47
C ALA A 156 12.30 -2.33 14.40
N ARG A 157 12.16 -1.04 14.71
CA ARG A 157 11.73 -0.03 13.72
C ARG A 157 12.77 0.04 12.60
N ASP A 158 12.28 0.07 11.36
CA ASP A 158 13.11 0.28 10.18
C ASP A 158 13.88 1.61 10.30
N ALA A 159 15.20 1.54 10.11
CA ALA A 159 16.11 2.68 10.20
C ALA A 159 16.27 3.45 8.88
N ASP A 160 15.79 2.87 7.77
CA ASP A 160 15.91 3.48 6.45
C ASP A 160 14.84 4.56 6.19
N ARG A 161 15.13 5.43 5.22
CA ARG A 161 14.21 6.46 4.74
C ARG A 161 13.77 6.15 3.33
N TYR A 162 12.51 6.47 3.04
CA TYR A 162 11.86 6.21 1.77
C TYR A 162 11.24 7.48 1.17
N ASP A 163 11.00 7.48 -0.14
CA ASP A 163 10.43 8.65 -0.83
C ASP A 163 9.58 8.27 -2.05
N LYS A 164 8.79 9.23 -2.55
CA LYS A 164 7.94 9.09 -3.73
C LYS A 164 8.24 10.22 -4.73
N GLN A 165 8.25 9.90 -6.02
CA GLN A 165 8.42 10.88 -7.09
C GLN A 165 7.37 10.66 -8.18
N PHE A 166 6.79 11.75 -8.68
CA PHE A 166 5.75 11.75 -9.72
C PHE A 166 6.32 12.33 -11.01
N MET A 167 6.15 11.63 -12.12
CA MET A 167 6.79 11.98 -13.39
C MET A 167 5.82 11.79 -14.56
N HIS A 168 6.11 12.50 -15.66
CA HIS A 168 5.45 12.31 -16.95
C HIS A 168 6.48 11.98 -18.03
N ALA A 169 6.11 11.14 -18.98
CA ALA A 169 6.88 10.83 -20.18
C ALA A 169 5.98 10.87 -21.42
N ASP A 170 6.58 11.17 -22.57
CA ASP A 170 5.89 10.95 -23.84
C ASP A 170 5.95 9.47 -24.20
N ILE A 171 7.13 8.85 -24.03
CA ILE A 171 7.34 7.41 -24.20
C ILE A 171 8.06 6.84 -22.96
N LEU A 172 7.47 5.83 -22.32
CA LEU A 172 8.11 5.04 -21.27
C LEU A 172 8.56 3.69 -21.85
N VAL A 173 9.83 3.35 -21.71
CA VAL A 173 10.39 2.05 -22.09
C VAL A 173 10.72 1.26 -20.82
N VAL A 174 10.22 0.04 -20.73
CA VAL A 174 10.46 -0.86 -19.58
C VAL A 174 11.30 -2.05 -20.02
N GLY A 175 12.53 -2.13 -19.50
CA GLY A 175 13.56 -3.09 -19.87
C GLY A 175 14.63 -2.44 -20.76
N ALA A 176 15.90 -2.55 -20.37
CA ALA A 176 17.07 -2.04 -21.09
C ALA A 176 17.90 -3.18 -21.72
N GLY A 177 17.22 -4.24 -22.19
CA GLY A 177 17.79 -5.19 -23.15
C GLY A 177 17.92 -4.59 -24.56
N PRO A 178 18.32 -5.38 -25.58
CA PRO A 178 18.54 -4.89 -26.94
C PRO A 178 17.31 -4.17 -27.52
N ALA A 179 16.12 -4.75 -27.39
CA ALA A 179 14.87 -4.14 -27.87
C ALA A 179 14.57 -2.80 -27.19
N GLY A 180 14.78 -2.72 -25.87
CA GLY A 180 14.51 -1.51 -25.10
C GLY A 180 15.53 -0.40 -25.37
N LEU A 181 16.81 -0.74 -25.53
CA LEU A 181 17.86 0.20 -25.92
C LEU A 181 17.60 0.78 -27.32
N ALA A 182 17.25 -0.07 -28.29
CA ALA A 182 16.88 0.36 -29.63
C ALA A 182 15.63 1.26 -29.62
N ALA A 183 14.60 0.88 -28.87
CA ALA A 183 13.38 1.67 -28.71
C ALA A 183 13.65 3.04 -28.07
N ALA A 184 14.39 3.07 -26.96
CA ALA A 184 14.71 4.31 -26.25
C ALA A 184 15.54 5.28 -27.10
N LEU A 185 16.52 4.75 -27.85
CA LEU A 185 17.36 5.56 -28.73
C LEU A 185 16.56 6.15 -29.89
N ALA A 186 15.73 5.34 -30.55
CA ALA A 186 14.85 5.80 -31.62
C ALA A 186 13.84 6.85 -31.13
N ALA A 187 13.18 6.59 -30.00
CA ALA A 187 12.24 7.53 -29.38
C ALA A 187 12.92 8.85 -28.99
N GLY A 188 14.11 8.79 -28.41
CA GLY A 188 14.89 9.96 -28.00
C GLY A 188 15.35 10.78 -29.20
N LYS A 189 15.87 10.15 -30.26
CA LYS A 189 16.24 10.81 -31.53
C LYS A 189 15.04 11.44 -32.24
N GLY A 190 13.85 10.85 -32.10
CA GLY A 190 12.58 11.43 -32.59
C GLY A 190 12.07 12.62 -31.76
N GLY A 191 12.77 13.02 -30.69
CA GLY A 191 12.44 14.20 -29.89
C GLY A 191 11.44 13.98 -28.75
N ALA A 192 11.01 12.75 -28.49
CA ALA A 192 10.09 12.45 -27.38
C ALA A 192 10.79 12.60 -26.02
N ARG A 193 10.07 12.99 -24.95
CA ARG A 193 10.57 12.82 -23.58
C ARG A 193 10.50 11.36 -23.20
N VAL A 194 11.65 10.70 -23.12
CA VAL A 194 11.76 9.27 -22.88
C VAL A 194 12.19 9.01 -21.45
N ILE A 195 11.54 8.04 -20.81
CA ILE A 195 12.05 7.40 -19.60
C ILE A 195 12.33 5.94 -19.93
N LEU A 196 13.55 5.47 -19.65
CA LEU A 196 13.95 4.07 -19.74
C LEU A 196 14.17 3.52 -18.33
N LEU A 197 13.47 2.44 -17.98
CA LEU A 197 13.61 1.75 -16.70
C LEU A 197 14.21 0.37 -16.89
N ASP A 198 15.10 -0.05 -16.01
CA ASP A 198 15.57 -1.43 -15.94
C ASP A 198 15.86 -1.83 -14.49
N GLU A 199 15.50 -3.06 -14.13
CA GLU A 199 15.68 -3.57 -12.78
C GLU A 199 17.14 -3.92 -12.44
N GLN A 200 17.98 -4.15 -13.45
CA GLN A 200 19.35 -4.55 -13.24
C GLN A 200 20.24 -3.34 -12.91
N ALA A 201 21.41 -3.62 -12.33
CA ALA A 201 22.41 -2.62 -12.02
C ALA A 201 23.08 -2.01 -13.27
N GLN A 202 22.98 -2.67 -14.42
CA GLN A 202 23.61 -2.29 -15.67
C GLN A 202 22.66 -2.60 -16.82
N ALA A 203 22.54 -1.70 -17.79
CA ALA A 203 21.79 -1.94 -19.03
C ALA A 203 22.45 -3.05 -19.87
N GLY A 204 21.67 -3.64 -20.77
CA GLY A 204 22.09 -4.68 -21.72
C GLY A 204 21.25 -5.96 -21.64
N GLY A 205 20.56 -6.21 -20.54
CA GLY A 205 19.76 -7.42 -20.35
C GLY A 205 20.58 -8.69 -20.59
N THR A 206 20.08 -9.59 -21.43
CA THR A 206 20.74 -10.87 -21.76
C THR A 206 22.01 -10.73 -22.58
N LEU A 207 22.24 -9.59 -23.26
CA LEU A 207 23.51 -9.32 -23.96
C LEU A 207 24.72 -9.28 -23.00
N LEU A 208 24.47 -9.10 -21.70
CA LEU A 208 25.53 -9.15 -20.69
C LEU A 208 25.96 -10.59 -20.35
N SER A 209 25.17 -11.57 -20.77
CA SER A 209 25.35 -13.00 -20.48
C SER A 209 25.72 -13.81 -21.72
N GLY A 210 25.60 -13.24 -22.92
CA GLY A 210 25.99 -13.85 -24.19
C GLY A 210 27.41 -13.51 -24.62
N ASP A 211 27.81 -14.05 -25.76
CA ASP A 211 29.06 -13.76 -26.46
C ASP A 211 28.83 -13.17 -27.86
N ASP A 212 27.64 -12.60 -28.07
CA ASP A 212 27.22 -12.03 -29.36
C ASP A 212 28.08 -10.84 -29.79
N THR A 213 28.20 -10.63 -31.10
CA THR A 213 28.88 -9.49 -31.74
C THR A 213 27.84 -8.66 -32.48
N LEU A 214 27.93 -7.33 -32.35
CA LEU A 214 27.10 -6.36 -33.05
C LEU A 214 28.01 -5.26 -33.61
N ASP A 215 27.85 -4.88 -34.87
CA ASP A 215 28.64 -3.82 -35.51
C ASP A 215 30.16 -4.07 -35.40
N GLY A 216 30.57 -5.33 -35.56
CA GLY A 216 31.97 -5.76 -35.45
C GLY A 216 32.57 -5.69 -34.05
N VAL A 217 31.80 -5.35 -33.00
CA VAL A 217 32.26 -5.26 -31.61
C VAL A 217 31.48 -6.20 -30.68
N LYS A 218 32.06 -6.54 -29.53
CA LYS A 218 31.38 -7.40 -28.54
C LYS A 218 30.12 -6.72 -28.01
N ALA A 219 29.06 -7.47 -27.77
CA ALA A 219 27.77 -6.95 -27.28
C ALA A 219 27.90 -6.03 -26.05
N VAL A 220 28.82 -6.33 -25.14
CA VAL A 220 29.12 -5.47 -23.98
C VAL A 220 29.61 -4.07 -24.37
N GLN A 221 30.48 -3.98 -25.37
CA GLN A 221 31.00 -2.71 -25.89
C GLN A 221 29.91 -1.95 -26.64
N TRP A 222 29.10 -2.67 -27.43
CA TRP A 222 27.94 -2.11 -28.11
C TRP A 222 26.93 -1.48 -27.11
N VAL A 223 26.61 -2.19 -26.02
CA VAL A 223 25.71 -1.67 -24.97
C VAL A 223 26.27 -0.38 -24.35
N ALA A 224 27.59 -0.31 -24.12
CA ALA A 224 28.23 0.90 -23.61
C ALA A 224 28.08 2.08 -24.59
N GLY A 225 28.24 1.83 -25.90
CA GLY A 225 27.99 2.82 -26.95
C GLY A 225 26.54 3.30 -26.99
N MET A 226 25.58 2.38 -26.88
CA MET A 226 24.15 2.73 -26.80
C MET A 226 23.83 3.59 -25.58
N MET A 227 24.37 3.24 -24.41
CA MET A 227 24.19 4.02 -23.19
C MET A 227 24.83 5.41 -23.27
N GLN A 228 25.98 5.54 -23.93
CA GLN A 228 26.60 6.83 -24.20
C GLN A 228 25.70 7.68 -25.12
N ALA A 229 25.19 7.11 -26.22
CA ALA A 229 24.29 7.80 -27.13
C ALA A 229 22.98 8.25 -26.44
N LEU A 230 22.45 7.45 -25.51
CA LEU A 230 21.28 7.83 -24.70
C LEU A 230 21.61 8.97 -23.73
N ALA A 231 22.80 8.98 -23.13
CA ALA A 231 23.23 10.03 -22.20
C ALA A 231 23.44 11.40 -22.90
N GLU A 232 23.77 11.39 -24.19
CA GLU A 232 23.89 12.60 -25.02
C GLU A 232 22.53 13.23 -25.39
N LEU A 233 21.42 12.52 -25.17
CA LEU A 233 20.07 13.00 -25.46
C LEU A 233 19.41 13.63 -24.21
N PRO A 234 19.25 14.96 -24.13
CA PRO A 234 18.76 15.64 -22.93
C PRO A 234 17.29 15.33 -22.60
N ASN A 235 16.54 14.82 -23.57
CA ASN A 235 15.15 14.37 -23.45
C ASN A 235 15.01 12.92 -22.98
N VAL A 236 16.10 12.21 -22.73
CA VAL A 236 16.09 10.81 -22.26
C VAL A 236 16.55 10.75 -20.80
N LYS A 237 15.81 10.02 -19.95
CA LYS A 237 16.21 9.68 -18.58
C LYS A 237 16.27 8.19 -18.40
N VAL A 238 17.40 7.68 -17.91
CA VAL A 238 17.59 6.25 -17.65
C VAL A 238 17.62 6.00 -16.14
N PHE A 239 16.81 5.04 -15.68
CA PHE A 239 16.77 4.60 -14.30
C PHE A 239 17.08 3.11 -14.23
N LEU A 240 18.30 2.79 -13.79
CA LEU A 240 18.72 1.43 -13.47
C LEU A 240 18.34 1.06 -12.03
N ARG A 241 18.43 -0.22 -11.66
CA ARG A 241 17.99 -0.73 -10.35
C ARG A 241 16.53 -0.35 -10.04
N THR A 242 15.72 -0.25 -11.09
CA THR A 242 14.37 0.31 -11.04
C THR A 242 13.39 -0.67 -11.66
N THR A 243 12.66 -1.37 -10.81
CA THR A 243 11.68 -2.37 -11.26
C THR A 243 10.32 -1.71 -11.44
N ALA A 244 9.83 -1.65 -12.67
CA ALA A 244 8.41 -1.38 -12.92
C ALA A 244 7.58 -2.57 -12.43
N PHE A 245 6.81 -2.36 -11.37
CA PHE A 245 6.13 -3.46 -10.67
C PHE A 245 4.61 -3.47 -10.86
N GLY A 246 4.04 -2.35 -11.31
CA GLY A 246 2.61 -2.17 -11.48
C GLY A 246 2.27 -1.36 -12.74
N TYR A 247 1.24 -1.79 -13.46
CA TYR A 247 0.60 -1.06 -14.55
C TYR A 247 -0.86 -0.80 -14.19
N GLN A 248 -1.28 0.47 -14.13
CA GLN A 248 -2.65 0.89 -13.85
C GLN A 248 -3.26 1.67 -15.03
N ASP A 249 -4.52 2.07 -14.91
CA ASP A 249 -5.28 2.74 -15.97
C ASP A 249 -4.61 4.02 -16.49
N HIS A 250 -4.86 4.28 -17.78
CA HIS A 250 -4.36 5.44 -18.52
C HIS A 250 -2.83 5.54 -18.53
N ASN A 251 -2.13 4.41 -18.69
CA ASN A 251 -0.67 4.33 -18.72
C ASN A 251 0.00 4.96 -17.47
N LEU A 252 -0.56 4.71 -16.28
CA LEU A 252 0.18 4.94 -15.04
C LEU A 252 1.01 3.69 -14.74
N LEU A 253 2.32 3.86 -14.61
CA LEU A 253 3.19 2.79 -14.13
C LEU A 253 3.79 3.18 -12.79
N THR A 254 3.86 2.20 -11.90
CA THR A 254 4.57 2.32 -10.63
C THR A 254 5.84 1.51 -10.67
N ALA A 255 6.96 2.14 -10.33
CA ALA A 255 8.27 1.49 -10.26
C ALA A 255 8.94 1.75 -8.91
N CYS A 256 9.79 0.82 -8.46
CA CYS A 256 10.61 0.98 -7.27
C CYS A 256 12.08 1.08 -7.67
N GLN A 257 12.71 2.21 -7.38
CA GLN A 257 14.13 2.46 -7.58
C GLN A 257 14.91 2.18 -6.29
N ARG A 258 15.85 1.24 -6.34
CA ARG A 258 16.77 0.92 -5.23
C ARG A 258 18.00 1.82 -5.33
N LEU A 259 18.10 2.80 -4.42
CA LEU A 259 19.13 3.85 -4.45
C LEU A 259 20.37 3.49 -3.62
N THR A 260 20.21 2.91 -2.43
CA THR A 260 21.35 2.65 -1.53
C THR A 260 21.46 1.21 -1.05
N ASP A 261 20.59 0.29 -1.49
CA ASP A 261 20.67 -1.14 -1.11
C ASP A 261 22.01 -1.80 -1.45
N HIS A 262 22.69 -1.30 -2.49
CA HIS A 262 23.98 -1.79 -2.95
C HIS A 262 25.18 -1.18 -2.21
N LEU A 263 24.94 -0.31 -1.23
CA LEU A 263 25.98 0.33 -0.43
C LEU A 263 26.09 -0.34 0.95
N PRO A 264 27.30 -0.36 1.56
CA PRO A 264 27.49 -0.77 2.95
C PRO A 264 26.58 0.03 3.89
N LEU A 265 26.09 -0.61 4.95
CA LEU A 265 25.16 0.02 5.91
C LEU A 265 25.69 1.36 6.46
N ALA A 266 26.99 1.44 6.75
CA ALA A 266 27.64 2.64 7.26
C ALA A 266 27.68 3.82 6.25
N GLU A 267 27.52 3.53 4.96
CA GLU A 267 27.55 4.53 3.88
C GLU A 267 26.13 4.94 3.42
N ARG A 268 25.09 4.22 3.85
CA ARG A 268 23.71 4.53 3.47
C ARG A 268 23.28 5.87 4.07
N LYS A 269 23.00 6.83 3.19
CA LYS A 269 22.51 8.17 3.54
C LYS A 269 21.33 8.53 2.63
N GLY A 270 20.36 9.25 3.19
CA GLY A 270 19.20 9.71 2.44
C GLY A 270 18.18 8.59 2.18
N THR A 271 17.64 8.55 0.98
CA THR A 271 16.56 7.62 0.60
C THR A 271 17.13 6.28 0.16
N ARG A 272 16.70 5.18 0.81
CA ARG A 272 17.07 3.82 0.42
C ARG A 272 16.37 3.36 -0.85
N GLU A 273 15.04 3.45 -0.86
CA GLU A 273 14.20 3.14 -2.03
C GLU A 273 13.23 4.29 -2.33
N ARG A 274 12.97 4.49 -3.62
CA ARG A 274 12.04 5.52 -4.12
C ARG A 274 10.98 4.90 -5.02
N ILE A 275 9.71 5.20 -4.73
CA ILE A 275 8.61 4.87 -5.64
C ILE A 275 8.49 5.94 -6.71
N LEU A 276 8.58 5.54 -7.98
CA LEU A 276 8.28 6.39 -9.13
C LEU A 276 6.83 6.11 -9.58
N LYS A 277 6.01 7.15 -9.69
CA LYS A 277 4.70 7.12 -10.34
C LYS A 277 4.80 7.85 -11.67
N ILE A 278 4.76 7.12 -12.77
CA ILE A 278 5.07 7.62 -14.10
C ILE A 278 3.83 7.55 -14.97
N ARG A 279 3.33 8.70 -15.42
CA ARG A 279 2.25 8.78 -16.40
C ARG A 279 2.86 8.94 -17.79
N ALA A 280 2.62 7.98 -18.69
CA ALA A 280 3.19 8.01 -20.04
C ALA A 280 2.12 8.13 -21.13
N ARG A 281 2.39 8.86 -22.22
CA ARG A 281 1.45 8.89 -23.37
C ARG A 281 1.50 7.60 -24.19
N GLN A 282 2.67 6.98 -24.29
CA GLN A 282 2.90 5.68 -24.92
C GLN A 282 3.85 4.85 -24.04
N VAL A 283 3.68 3.52 -24.03
CA VAL A 283 4.54 2.60 -23.26
C VAL A 283 5.09 1.50 -24.17
N ILE A 284 6.37 1.19 -24.05
CA ILE A 284 7.03 0.09 -24.75
C ILE A 284 7.53 -0.91 -23.71
N LEU A 285 6.97 -2.12 -23.74
CA LEU A 285 7.31 -3.22 -22.84
C LEU A 285 8.38 -4.10 -23.51
N ALA A 286 9.63 -3.90 -23.12
CA ALA A 286 10.80 -4.66 -23.56
C ALA A 286 11.32 -5.58 -22.43
N THR A 287 10.39 -6.21 -21.70
CA THR A 287 10.62 -6.94 -20.44
C THR A 287 11.29 -8.32 -20.59
N GLY A 288 11.63 -8.73 -21.81
CA GLY A 288 12.29 -10.00 -22.07
C GLY A 288 11.42 -11.24 -21.86
N ALA A 289 12.08 -12.39 -21.69
CA ALA A 289 11.47 -13.69 -21.39
C ALA A 289 12.31 -14.41 -20.32
N HIS A 290 11.67 -15.16 -19.42
CA HIS A 290 12.37 -16.04 -18.49
C HIS A 290 12.56 -17.42 -19.12
N GLU A 291 13.72 -18.04 -18.94
CA GLU A 291 13.91 -19.45 -19.30
C GLU A 291 13.10 -20.34 -18.32
N ARG A 292 12.52 -21.42 -18.83
CA ARG A 292 11.78 -22.39 -18.00
C ARG A 292 12.56 -23.69 -17.82
N PRO A 293 12.40 -24.37 -16.66
CA PRO A 293 13.02 -25.65 -16.40
C PRO A 293 12.27 -26.80 -17.08
N LEU A 294 12.87 -27.99 -17.06
CA LEU A 294 12.23 -29.26 -17.44
C LEU A 294 11.85 -30.06 -16.17
N VAL A 295 10.75 -30.83 -16.24
CA VAL A 295 10.21 -31.56 -15.08
C VAL A 295 10.56 -33.04 -15.18
N PHE A 296 11.51 -33.48 -14.35
CA PHE A 296 12.01 -34.86 -14.24
C PHE A 296 12.30 -35.21 -12.78
N ALA A 297 12.64 -36.47 -12.48
CA ALA A 297 12.84 -36.92 -11.10
C ALA A 297 14.09 -36.30 -10.46
N ASN A 298 13.94 -35.80 -9.22
CA ASN A 298 14.99 -35.10 -8.46
C ASN A 298 15.59 -33.88 -9.19
N ASN A 299 14.76 -33.14 -9.93
CA ASN A 299 15.19 -31.93 -10.64
C ASN A 299 15.48 -30.71 -9.74
N ASP A 300 15.52 -30.87 -8.41
CA ASP A 300 15.69 -29.78 -7.43
C ASP A 300 17.05 -29.79 -6.70
N LEU A 301 17.93 -30.75 -7.01
CA LEU A 301 19.22 -30.92 -6.32
C LEU A 301 20.17 -29.70 -6.52
N PRO A 302 20.96 -29.34 -5.50
CA PRO A 302 22.09 -28.42 -5.67
C PRO A 302 23.01 -28.83 -6.82
N GLY A 303 23.35 -27.87 -7.68
CA GLY A 303 24.11 -28.13 -8.92
C GLY A 303 23.23 -28.32 -10.17
N ILE A 304 21.90 -28.35 -10.02
CA ILE A 304 20.97 -28.19 -11.14
C ILE A 304 20.64 -26.70 -11.30
N MET A 305 20.79 -26.17 -12.51
CA MET A 305 20.60 -24.75 -12.83
C MET A 305 19.94 -24.56 -14.19
N LEU A 306 19.29 -23.43 -14.43
CA LEU A 306 18.89 -23.02 -15.78
C LEU A 306 20.13 -22.79 -16.65
N SER A 307 20.05 -23.17 -17.93
CA SER A 307 21.19 -23.07 -18.86
C SER A 307 21.60 -21.62 -19.10
N GLY A 308 20.64 -20.71 -19.27
CA GLY A 308 20.89 -19.27 -19.38
C GLY A 308 21.51 -18.67 -18.12
N ALA A 309 21.21 -19.23 -16.93
CA ALA A 309 21.86 -18.83 -15.69
C ALA A 309 23.33 -19.27 -15.66
N ILE A 310 23.63 -20.50 -16.11
CA ILE A 310 25.02 -20.97 -16.26
C ILE A 310 25.80 -20.06 -17.20
N ALA A 311 25.25 -19.74 -18.38
CA ALA A 311 25.88 -18.81 -19.32
C ALA A 311 26.13 -17.43 -18.66
N SER A 312 25.18 -16.94 -17.87
CA SER A 312 25.34 -15.71 -17.09
C SER A 312 26.47 -15.81 -16.07
N TYR A 313 26.57 -16.88 -15.29
CA TYR A 313 27.66 -17.06 -14.32
C TYR A 313 29.03 -17.13 -14.98
N VAL A 314 29.15 -17.83 -16.11
CA VAL A 314 30.40 -17.93 -16.87
C VAL A 314 30.78 -16.57 -17.47
N ASN A 315 29.90 -15.96 -18.26
CA ASN A 315 30.25 -14.79 -19.08
C ASN A 315 30.22 -13.49 -18.27
N ARG A 316 29.19 -13.31 -17.43
CA ARG A 316 28.99 -12.07 -16.67
C ARG A 316 29.77 -12.03 -15.37
N TYR A 317 29.98 -13.16 -14.70
CA TYR A 317 30.61 -13.19 -13.38
C TYR A 317 31.94 -13.96 -13.34
N ALA A 318 32.38 -14.52 -14.48
CA ALA A 318 33.60 -15.30 -14.59
C ALA A 318 33.66 -16.46 -13.60
N ILE A 319 32.56 -17.19 -13.46
CA ILE A 319 32.43 -18.35 -12.58
C ILE A 319 32.18 -19.57 -13.46
N LEU A 320 32.95 -20.63 -13.23
CA LEU A 320 32.72 -21.92 -13.85
C LEU A 320 31.97 -22.79 -12.83
N PRO A 321 30.62 -22.91 -12.88
CA PRO A 321 29.85 -23.50 -11.78
C PRO A 321 30.08 -25.01 -11.60
N GLY A 322 30.63 -25.69 -12.61
CA GLY A 322 31.04 -27.09 -12.55
C GLY A 322 32.05 -27.41 -13.64
N LYS A 323 32.83 -28.47 -13.45
CA LYS A 323 33.91 -28.88 -14.36
C LYS A 323 33.49 -30.04 -15.27
N SER A 324 32.49 -30.81 -14.87
CA SER A 324 31.92 -31.92 -15.63
C SER A 324 30.41 -31.69 -15.76
N ALA A 325 30.02 -30.97 -16.80
CA ALA A 325 28.67 -30.47 -16.97
C ALA A 325 27.86 -31.30 -17.97
N LEU A 326 26.59 -31.49 -17.65
CA LEU A 326 25.58 -31.97 -18.59
C LEU A 326 24.60 -30.85 -18.89
N ILE A 327 24.15 -30.74 -20.13
CA ILE A 327 23.10 -29.81 -20.51
C ILE A 327 21.92 -30.61 -21.04
N PHE A 328 20.77 -30.53 -20.39
CA PHE A 328 19.53 -31.16 -20.82
C PHE A 328 18.62 -30.12 -21.49
N THR A 329 18.33 -30.29 -22.78
CA THR A 329 17.58 -29.30 -23.55
C THR A 329 16.56 -29.91 -24.52
N ASN A 330 15.58 -29.10 -24.91
CA ASN A 330 14.62 -29.36 -25.97
C ASN A 330 14.63 -28.26 -27.07
N ASN A 331 15.63 -27.38 -27.06
CA ASN A 331 15.76 -26.22 -27.92
C ASN A 331 17.24 -25.85 -28.13
N ASP A 332 17.54 -24.90 -29.03
CA ASP A 332 18.93 -24.55 -29.35
C ASP A 332 19.61 -23.69 -28.28
N GLU A 333 18.87 -22.97 -27.44
CA GLU A 333 19.44 -22.02 -26.48
C GLU A 333 20.20 -22.72 -25.34
N GLY A 334 19.87 -23.98 -25.02
CA GLY A 334 20.65 -24.79 -24.09
C GLY A 334 22.14 -24.88 -24.47
N TYR A 335 22.45 -24.85 -25.78
CA TYR A 335 23.83 -24.96 -26.27
C TYR A 335 24.69 -23.73 -25.95
N ARG A 336 24.11 -22.57 -25.62
CA ARG A 336 24.91 -21.39 -25.18
C ARG A 336 25.70 -21.71 -23.91
N ALA A 337 25.06 -22.35 -22.94
CA ALA A 337 25.72 -22.79 -21.72
C ALA A 337 26.83 -23.81 -22.01
N ALA A 338 26.55 -24.76 -22.90
CA ALA A 338 27.52 -25.78 -23.30
C ALA A 338 28.79 -25.16 -23.92
N ILE A 339 28.61 -24.20 -24.83
CA ILE A 339 29.70 -23.48 -25.49
C ILE A 339 30.51 -22.67 -24.47
N ALA A 340 29.84 -21.88 -23.61
CA ALA A 340 30.49 -21.03 -22.62
C ALA A 340 31.35 -21.86 -21.64
N LEU A 341 30.82 -22.99 -21.17
CA LEU A 341 31.54 -23.93 -20.30
C LEU A 341 32.73 -24.57 -21.02
N LYS A 342 32.53 -25.06 -22.25
CA LYS A 342 33.57 -25.75 -23.04
C LYS A 342 34.74 -24.83 -23.36
N GLN A 343 34.48 -23.58 -23.72
CA GLN A 343 35.51 -22.57 -23.99
C GLN A 343 36.42 -22.30 -22.78
N HIS A 344 35.91 -22.52 -21.56
CA HIS A 344 36.66 -22.36 -20.32
C HIS A 344 37.16 -23.69 -19.74
N GLY A 345 37.21 -24.74 -20.57
CA GLY A 345 37.87 -26.00 -20.24
C GLY A 345 37.04 -27.01 -19.44
N ALA A 346 35.73 -26.81 -19.30
CA ALA A 346 34.87 -27.84 -18.73
C ALA A 346 34.65 -29.01 -19.71
N ASN A 347 34.45 -30.20 -19.16
CA ASN A 347 33.95 -31.35 -19.89
C ASN A 347 32.43 -31.22 -20.01
N VAL A 348 31.91 -31.22 -21.24
CA VAL A 348 30.50 -30.94 -21.50
C VAL A 348 29.89 -32.00 -22.41
N THR A 349 28.73 -32.51 -22.02
CA THR A 349 27.85 -33.32 -22.87
C THR A 349 26.46 -32.71 -22.91
N VAL A 350 25.88 -32.60 -24.10
CA VAL A 350 24.50 -32.16 -24.30
C VAL A 350 23.61 -33.37 -24.50
N ILE A 351 22.50 -33.40 -23.78
CA ILE A 351 21.40 -34.35 -23.88
C ILE A 351 20.24 -33.58 -24.51
N ASP A 352 19.96 -33.84 -25.78
CA ASP A 352 18.94 -33.14 -26.55
C ASP A 352 17.77 -34.09 -26.83
N ALA A 353 16.58 -33.68 -26.42
CA ALA A 353 15.37 -34.46 -26.62
C ALA A 353 14.96 -34.55 -28.11
N ARG A 354 15.51 -33.68 -28.97
CA ARG A 354 15.18 -33.62 -30.40
C ARG A 354 15.95 -34.66 -31.21
N PRO A 355 15.45 -35.05 -32.41
CA PRO A 355 16.11 -36.04 -33.25
C PRO A 355 17.43 -35.56 -33.87
N VAL A 356 17.49 -34.30 -34.27
CA VAL A 356 18.71 -33.63 -34.75
C VAL A 356 18.44 -32.12 -34.71
N SER A 357 19.49 -31.33 -34.50
CA SER A 357 19.41 -29.88 -34.67
C SER A 357 20.47 -29.39 -35.65
N GLY A 358 20.03 -28.60 -36.64
CA GLY A 358 20.88 -27.95 -37.63
C GLY A 358 21.13 -26.47 -37.33
N GLY A 359 20.71 -25.98 -36.16
CA GLY A 359 20.86 -24.58 -35.77
C GLY A 359 22.30 -24.16 -35.52
N THR A 360 22.51 -22.84 -35.46
CA THR A 360 23.84 -22.22 -35.34
C THR A 360 24.56 -22.68 -34.07
N LEU A 361 23.87 -22.72 -32.91
CA LEU A 361 24.50 -23.10 -31.63
C LEU A 361 24.87 -24.60 -31.55
N PRO A 362 24.00 -25.56 -31.92
CA PRO A 362 24.38 -26.97 -32.00
C PRO A 362 25.60 -27.24 -32.89
N GLN A 363 25.67 -26.62 -34.07
CA GLN A 363 26.82 -26.75 -34.98
C GLN A 363 28.09 -26.19 -34.35
N ARG A 364 28.02 -25.02 -33.71
CA ARG A 364 29.14 -24.40 -33.01
C ARG A 364 29.63 -25.26 -31.84
N ALA A 365 28.72 -25.82 -31.05
CA ALA A 365 29.07 -26.72 -29.95
C ALA A 365 29.75 -28.00 -30.47
N HIS A 366 29.23 -28.59 -31.55
CA HIS A 366 29.84 -29.75 -32.19
C HIS A 366 31.26 -29.42 -32.69
N GLY A 367 31.46 -28.27 -33.34
CA GLY A 367 32.78 -27.80 -33.80
C GLY A 367 33.79 -27.58 -32.66
N LEU A 368 33.33 -27.28 -31.44
CA LEU A 368 34.16 -27.19 -30.24
C LEU A 368 34.42 -28.55 -29.57
N GLY A 369 33.95 -29.65 -30.15
CA GLY A 369 34.10 -31.00 -29.60
C GLY A 369 33.24 -31.25 -28.36
N VAL A 370 32.04 -30.68 -28.31
CA VAL A 370 31.00 -31.04 -27.32
C VAL A 370 30.31 -32.32 -27.77
N SER A 371 30.21 -33.31 -26.86
CA SER A 371 29.47 -34.55 -27.12
C SER A 371 27.96 -34.27 -27.09
N ILE A 372 27.20 -34.77 -28.07
CA ILE A 372 25.76 -34.54 -28.18
C ILE A 372 25.04 -35.88 -28.27
N LEU A 373 24.09 -36.11 -27.37
CA LEU A 373 23.18 -37.26 -27.35
C LEU A 373 21.79 -36.78 -27.76
N PHE A 374 21.45 -36.95 -29.03
CA PHE A 374 20.10 -36.68 -29.55
C PHE A 374 19.11 -37.80 -29.16
N GLU A 375 17.82 -37.51 -29.33
CA GLU A 375 16.71 -38.41 -28.96
C GLU A 375 16.87 -38.97 -27.54
N SER A 376 17.28 -38.12 -26.60
CA SER A 376 17.62 -38.53 -25.24
C SER A 376 17.06 -37.56 -24.20
N VAL A 377 16.64 -38.08 -23.05
CA VAL A 377 16.12 -37.28 -21.93
C VAL A 377 16.76 -37.69 -20.60
N VAL A 378 16.92 -36.74 -19.69
CA VAL A 378 17.26 -37.04 -18.30
C VAL A 378 16.03 -37.57 -17.57
N LEU A 379 16.13 -38.78 -17.05
CA LEU A 379 15.04 -39.43 -16.32
C LEU A 379 15.08 -39.05 -14.83
N GLU A 380 16.25 -39.16 -14.21
CA GLU A 380 16.47 -38.93 -12.79
C GLU A 380 17.88 -38.39 -12.51
N ALA A 381 17.99 -37.47 -11.56
CA ALA A 381 19.26 -37.01 -11.00
C ALA A 381 19.53 -37.63 -9.62
N PHE A 382 20.81 -37.89 -9.33
CA PHE A 382 21.25 -38.56 -8.11
C PHE A 382 22.31 -37.76 -7.37
N SER A 383 22.29 -37.90 -6.04
CA SER A 383 23.32 -37.42 -5.13
C SER A 383 23.48 -38.39 -3.97
N GLU A 384 24.71 -38.82 -3.70
CA GLU A 384 25.06 -39.69 -2.57
C GLU A 384 25.95 -38.95 -1.53
N GLN A 385 26.42 -37.75 -1.87
CA GLN A 385 27.21 -36.86 -1.02
C GLN A 385 26.44 -36.21 0.13
N PHE A 386 27.19 -35.84 1.17
CA PHE A 386 26.67 -35.16 2.36
C PHE A 386 26.22 -33.72 2.09
N ASP A 387 26.80 -33.04 1.11
CA ASP A 387 26.37 -31.70 0.67
C ASP A 387 25.19 -31.75 -0.31
N HIS A 388 24.74 -32.96 -0.66
CA HIS A 388 23.64 -33.24 -1.56
C HIS A 388 23.80 -32.66 -2.97
N HIS A 389 25.04 -32.37 -3.38
CA HIS A 389 25.34 -31.89 -4.71
C HIS A 389 25.14 -32.99 -5.76
N ILE A 390 24.68 -32.62 -6.96
CA ILE A 390 24.48 -33.56 -8.06
C ILE A 390 25.78 -34.30 -8.41
N GLU A 391 25.64 -35.60 -8.69
CA GLU A 391 26.77 -36.48 -9.03
C GLU A 391 26.63 -37.19 -10.37
N LYS A 392 25.40 -37.57 -10.71
CA LYS A 392 25.10 -38.33 -11.92
C LYS A 392 23.64 -38.21 -12.29
N VAL A 393 23.35 -38.52 -13.54
CA VAL A 393 21.99 -38.63 -14.07
C VAL A 393 21.81 -39.95 -14.83
N SER A 394 20.58 -40.47 -14.82
CA SER A 394 20.17 -41.53 -15.75
C SER A 394 19.58 -40.90 -17.00
N VAL A 395 19.98 -41.41 -18.16
CA VAL A 395 19.57 -40.93 -19.48
C VAL A 395 18.81 -42.04 -20.18
N ALA A 396 17.62 -41.73 -20.68
CA ALA A 396 16.76 -42.67 -21.41
C ALA A 396 16.58 -42.24 -22.86
N ALA A 397 16.35 -43.21 -23.74
CA ALA A 397 15.97 -42.93 -25.12
C ALA A 397 14.62 -42.20 -25.16
N TYR A 398 14.49 -41.23 -26.05
CA TYR A 398 13.26 -40.47 -26.28
C TYR A 398 13.01 -40.31 -27.77
N ARG A 399 12.16 -41.18 -28.32
CA ARG A 399 11.90 -41.26 -29.77
C ARG A 399 10.44 -41.02 -30.06
N LYS A 400 10.15 -40.14 -31.04
CA LYS A 400 8.77 -39.81 -31.47
C LYS A 400 7.84 -39.47 -30.30
N GLY A 401 8.35 -38.74 -29.30
CA GLY A 401 7.58 -38.33 -28.12
C GLY A 401 7.40 -39.41 -27.03
N HIS A 402 8.00 -40.59 -27.19
CA HIS A 402 7.86 -41.72 -26.27
C HIS A 402 9.16 -42.00 -25.51
N LEU A 403 9.03 -42.26 -24.21
CA LEU A 403 10.13 -42.67 -23.34
C LEU A 403 10.46 -44.15 -23.58
N GLY A 404 11.73 -44.44 -23.83
CA GLY A 404 12.28 -45.79 -23.97
C GLY A 404 13.11 -46.23 -22.76
N GLU A 405 13.98 -47.22 -22.97
CA GLU A 405 14.85 -47.75 -21.93
C GLU A 405 15.98 -46.77 -21.55
N VAL A 406 16.55 -46.97 -20.36
CA VAL A 406 17.75 -46.25 -19.91
C VAL A 406 18.93 -46.66 -20.79
N VAL A 407 19.55 -45.69 -21.46
CA VAL A 407 20.65 -45.89 -22.40
C VAL A 407 22.02 -45.55 -21.81
N ALA A 408 22.07 -44.71 -20.79
CA ALA A 408 23.32 -44.33 -20.12
C ALA A 408 23.10 -43.84 -18.68
N THR A 409 24.15 -43.94 -17.88
CA THR A 409 24.30 -43.20 -16.62
C THR A 409 25.55 -42.33 -16.73
N LEU A 410 25.40 -41.02 -16.59
CA LEU A 410 26.48 -40.05 -16.82
C LEU A 410 26.81 -39.31 -15.53
N CYS A 411 28.09 -39.24 -15.16
CA CYS A 411 28.56 -38.48 -14.00
C CYS A 411 28.69 -36.99 -14.33
N CYS A 412 28.34 -36.13 -13.38
CA CYS A 412 28.41 -34.68 -13.52
C CYS A 412 28.47 -33.98 -12.16
N ASP A 413 29.03 -32.78 -12.13
CA ASP A 413 28.94 -31.84 -11.01
C ASP A 413 28.05 -30.63 -11.34
N LEU A 414 27.49 -30.57 -12.54
CA LEU A 414 26.58 -29.51 -12.96
C LEU A 414 25.59 -30.08 -13.99
N LEU A 415 24.30 -29.78 -13.82
CA LEU A 415 23.27 -30.04 -14.81
C LEU A 415 22.58 -28.73 -15.18
N GLY A 416 22.82 -28.26 -16.40
CA GLY A 416 22.05 -27.19 -17.02
C GLY A 416 20.75 -27.73 -17.60
N VAL A 417 19.64 -27.05 -17.37
CA VAL A 417 18.34 -27.40 -17.95
C VAL A 417 17.81 -26.24 -18.80
N SER A 418 17.25 -26.56 -19.97
CA SER A 418 16.66 -25.55 -20.86
C SER A 418 15.38 -26.10 -21.48
N GLY A 419 14.24 -25.63 -20.97
CA GLY A 419 12.91 -26.06 -21.40
C GLY A 419 12.22 -25.12 -22.39
N GLY A 420 12.86 -24.01 -22.74
CA GLY A 420 12.32 -22.93 -23.60
C GLY A 420 12.09 -21.62 -22.84
N TRP A 421 11.41 -20.67 -23.48
CA TRP A 421 11.23 -19.31 -22.96
C TRP A 421 9.76 -18.99 -22.66
N ASN A 422 9.55 -18.23 -21.60
CA ASN A 422 8.27 -17.66 -21.20
C ASN A 422 8.35 -16.13 -21.26
N PRO A 423 7.74 -15.47 -22.27
CA PRO A 423 7.68 -14.02 -22.34
C PRO A 423 7.19 -13.38 -21.03
N VAL A 424 7.84 -12.30 -20.59
CA VAL A 424 7.47 -11.58 -19.35
C VAL A 424 6.27 -10.67 -19.63
N VAL A 425 5.09 -11.26 -19.77
CA VAL A 425 3.83 -10.58 -20.10
C VAL A 425 3.13 -9.91 -18.91
N HIS A 426 3.79 -9.80 -17.77
CA HIS A 426 3.17 -9.42 -16.50
C HIS A 426 2.56 -8.01 -16.57
N LEU A 427 3.33 -7.01 -17.00
CA LEU A 427 2.85 -5.64 -17.13
C LEU A 427 1.80 -5.48 -18.23
N PHE A 428 1.93 -6.24 -19.33
CA PHE A 428 0.92 -6.31 -20.40
C PHE A 428 -0.43 -6.83 -19.88
N ALA A 429 -0.39 -7.87 -19.05
CA ALA A 429 -1.60 -8.43 -18.46
C ALA A 429 -2.20 -7.51 -17.40
N GLN A 430 -1.37 -6.85 -16.59
CA GLN A 430 -1.82 -5.84 -15.61
C GLN A 430 -2.47 -4.63 -16.29
N SER A 431 -2.04 -4.26 -17.50
CA SER A 431 -2.70 -3.20 -18.28
C SER A 431 -4.07 -3.60 -18.83
N GLY A 432 -4.54 -4.83 -18.58
CA GLY A 432 -5.80 -5.40 -19.05
C GLY A 432 -5.69 -6.27 -20.31
N GLY A 433 -4.48 -6.44 -20.87
CA GLY A 433 -4.23 -7.31 -22.01
C GLY A 433 -4.39 -8.80 -21.66
N LYS A 434 -4.80 -9.62 -22.63
CA LYS A 434 -4.87 -11.08 -22.46
C LYS A 434 -3.76 -11.77 -23.24
N ALA A 435 -2.99 -12.62 -22.57
CA ALA A 435 -1.96 -13.41 -23.23
C ALA A 435 -2.60 -14.54 -24.06
N VAL A 436 -1.97 -14.90 -25.17
CA VAL A 436 -2.43 -15.90 -26.14
C VAL A 436 -1.37 -16.99 -26.27
N TRP A 437 -1.77 -18.25 -26.38
CA TRP A 437 -0.86 -19.36 -26.56
C TRP A 437 -0.31 -19.43 -28.00
N SER A 438 0.98 -19.66 -28.15
CA SER A 438 1.64 -19.97 -29.41
C SER A 438 2.14 -21.41 -29.37
N GLU A 439 1.58 -22.27 -30.23
CA GLU A 439 2.04 -23.67 -30.35
C GLU A 439 3.46 -23.75 -30.89
N GLU A 440 3.79 -22.93 -31.89
CA GLU A 440 5.12 -22.86 -32.51
C GLU A 440 6.22 -22.52 -31.48
N LYS A 441 5.94 -21.53 -30.62
CA LYS A 441 6.89 -21.04 -29.61
C LYS A 441 6.75 -21.76 -28.27
N ALA A 442 5.75 -22.64 -28.14
CA ALA A 442 5.38 -23.34 -26.92
C ALA A 442 5.32 -22.42 -25.68
N CYS A 443 4.67 -21.25 -25.80
CA CYS A 443 4.56 -20.28 -24.70
C CYS A 443 3.37 -19.33 -24.90
N PHE A 444 3.05 -18.56 -23.85
CA PHE A 444 2.11 -17.45 -23.94
C PHE A 444 2.80 -16.16 -24.39
N VAL A 445 2.24 -15.52 -25.41
CA VAL A 445 2.68 -14.22 -25.95
C VAL A 445 1.60 -13.15 -25.69
N PRO A 446 1.93 -11.85 -25.73
CA PRO A 446 0.94 -10.78 -25.65
C PRO A 446 -0.10 -10.87 -26.78
N GLY A 447 -1.38 -10.77 -26.43
CA GLY A 447 -2.47 -10.63 -27.39
C GLY A 447 -2.74 -9.17 -27.76
N VAL A 448 -4.03 -8.82 -27.85
CA VAL A 448 -4.47 -7.45 -28.17
C VAL A 448 -4.27 -6.53 -26.96
N SER A 449 -3.64 -5.37 -27.18
CA SER A 449 -3.53 -4.32 -26.18
C SER A 449 -4.87 -3.59 -25.98
N VAL A 450 -5.19 -3.24 -24.74
CA VAL A 450 -6.36 -2.41 -24.39
C VAL A 450 -5.97 -0.98 -23.98
N GLN A 451 -4.67 -0.70 -23.88
CA GLN A 451 -4.12 0.63 -23.61
C GLN A 451 -3.05 1.00 -24.64
N GLU A 452 -2.59 2.25 -24.63
CA GLU A 452 -1.58 2.78 -25.55
C GLU A 452 -0.16 2.24 -25.20
N GLN A 453 0.07 0.97 -25.50
CA GLN A 453 1.34 0.28 -25.27
C GLN A 453 1.67 -0.74 -26.36
N ALA A 454 2.95 -1.13 -26.46
CA ALA A 454 3.42 -2.21 -27.31
C ALA A 454 4.47 -3.08 -26.60
N SER A 455 4.33 -4.41 -26.69
CA SER A 455 5.38 -5.36 -26.28
C SER A 455 6.35 -5.61 -27.43
N VAL A 456 7.66 -5.70 -27.14
CA VAL A 456 8.73 -5.88 -28.14
C VAL A 456 9.79 -6.89 -27.69
N GLY A 457 10.55 -7.42 -28.66
CA GLY A 457 11.57 -8.44 -28.42
C GLY A 457 11.01 -9.71 -27.78
N ALA A 458 11.78 -10.33 -26.90
CA ALA A 458 11.36 -11.59 -26.26
C ALA A 458 10.07 -11.45 -25.42
N ALA A 459 9.69 -10.24 -24.99
CA ALA A 459 8.40 -10.00 -24.33
C ALA A 459 7.21 -10.15 -25.29
N LYS A 460 7.42 -9.92 -26.59
CA LYS A 460 6.46 -10.21 -27.67
C LYS A 460 6.53 -11.67 -28.15
N GLY A 461 7.56 -12.40 -27.74
CA GLY A 461 7.91 -13.74 -28.23
C GLY A 461 8.88 -13.72 -29.42
N ASP A 462 9.47 -12.59 -29.76
CA ASP A 462 10.49 -12.48 -30.81
C ASP A 462 11.86 -12.73 -30.15
N PHE A 463 12.36 -13.97 -30.25
CA PHE A 463 13.52 -14.43 -29.49
C PHE A 463 14.86 -14.16 -30.17
N LEU A 464 14.86 -13.83 -31.47
CA LEU A 464 16.08 -13.52 -32.20
C LEU A 464 16.54 -12.08 -31.94
N LEU A 465 17.85 -11.86 -31.83
CA LEU A 465 18.43 -10.54 -31.56
C LEU A 465 18.07 -9.50 -32.63
N ALA A 466 18.10 -9.89 -33.91
CA ALA A 466 17.74 -9.03 -35.03
C ALA A 466 16.28 -8.55 -34.96
N GLU A 467 15.37 -9.46 -34.61
CA GLU A 467 13.95 -9.15 -34.44
C GLU A 467 13.72 -8.23 -33.24
N ALA A 468 14.46 -8.45 -32.15
CA ALA A 468 14.37 -7.62 -30.95
C ALA A 468 14.78 -6.16 -31.23
N LEU A 469 15.91 -5.93 -31.91
CA LEU A 469 16.40 -4.59 -32.27
C LEU A 469 15.43 -3.87 -33.21
N THR A 470 15.04 -4.56 -34.29
CA THR A 470 14.13 -4.03 -35.32
C THR A 470 12.75 -3.72 -34.72
N GLY A 471 12.19 -4.65 -33.94
CA GLY A 471 10.89 -4.49 -33.30
C GLY A 471 10.88 -3.35 -32.27
N GLY A 472 11.97 -3.17 -31.52
CA GLY A 472 12.14 -2.03 -30.61
C GLY A 472 12.05 -0.69 -31.33
N GLN A 473 12.81 -0.53 -32.42
CA GLN A 473 12.77 0.69 -33.22
C GLN A 473 11.40 0.93 -33.87
N GLN A 474 10.78 -0.11 -34.44
CA GLN A 474 9.47 0.00 -35.08
C GLN A 474 8.39 0.46 -34.08
N ALA A 475 8.39 -0.08 -32.86
CA ALA A 475 7.46 0.34 -31.81
C ALA A 475 7.69 1.79 -31.40
N ALA A 476 8.94 2.24 -31.30
CA ALA A 476 9.27 3.63 -31.04
C ALA A 476 8.76 4.56 -32.14
N ASN A 477 8.97 4.23 -33.42
CA ASN A 477 8.46 5.01 -34.54
C ASN A 477 6.93 5.05 -34.59
N ALA A 478 6.25 3.94 -34.28
CA ALA A 478 4.79 3.90 -34.16
C ALA A 478 4.29 4.81 -33.02
N ALA A 479 4.96 4.77 -31.86
CA ALA A 479 4.65 5.65 -30.74
C ALA A 479 4.90 7.14 -31.08
N LEU A 480 6.01 7.46 -31.75
CA LEU A 480 6.31 8.81 -32.25
C LEU A 480 5.22 9.31 -33.20
N GLY A 481 4.78 8.47 -34.14
CA GLY A 481 3.70 8.80 -35.06
C GLY A 481 2.39 9.16 -34.35
N LYS A 482 2.00 8.39 -33.32
CA LYS A 482 0.82 8.71 -32.48
C LYS A 482 0.97 10.00 -31.69
N LEU A 483 2.20 10.42 -31.40
CA LEU A 483 2.51 11.68 -30.73
C LEU A 483 2.63 12.87 -31.69
N GLY A 484 2.58 12.63 -33.01
CA GLY A 484 2.83 13.65 -34.04
C GLY A 484 4.31 14.05 -34.15
N LEU A 485 5.23 13.18 -33.71
CA LEU A 485 6.68 13.39 -33.75
C LEU A 485 7.30 12.65 -34.96
N PRO A 486 8.44 13.16 -35.50
CA PRO A 486 9.07 12.56 -36.67
C PRO A 486 9.59 11.14 -36.36
N ALA A 487 9.32 10.21 -37.27
CA ALA A 487 9.93 8.89 -37.24
C ALA A 487 11.44 8.98 -37.55
N VAL A 488 12.22 8.10 -36.94
CA VAL A 488 13.67 7.99 -37.18
C VAL A 488 13.91 6.93 -38.27
N PRO A 489 14.81 7.16 -39.23
CA PRO A 489 15.18 6.15 -40.23
C PRO A 489 15.63 4.83 -39.59
N PRO A 490 15.40 3.67 -40.25
CA PRO A 490 15.91 2.38 -39.79
C PRO A 490 17.39 2.46 -39.40
N MET A 491 17.73 1.91 -38.25
CA MET A 491 19.12 1.75 -37.83
C MET A 491 19.61 0.41 -38.38
N ASP A 492 20.69 0.45 -39.15
CA ASP A 492 21.33 -0.76 -39.66
C ASP A 492 22.26 -1.33 -38.57
N TRP A 493 22.06 -2.61 -38.25
CA TRP A 493 22.87 -3.34 -37.28
C TRP A 493 23.55 -4.50 -38.01
N GLU A 494 24.87 -4.58 -37.93
CA GLU A 494 25.61 -5.74 -38.46
C GLU A 494 25.58 -6.86 -37.42
N LEU A 495 24.97 -7.99 -37.78
CA LEU A 495 24.76 -9.15 -36.92
C LEU A 495 25.23 -10.42 -37.61
N ASP A 496 25.74 -11.38 -36.83
CA ASP A 496 26.06 -12.71 -37.33
C ASP A 496 24.80 -13.44 -37.80
N GLU A 497 24.92 -14.23 -38.89
CA GLU A 497 23.81 -15.06 -39.34
C GLU A 497 23.49 -16.13 -38.30
N TYR A 498 22.23 -16.13 -37.84
CA TYR A 498 21.80 -16.97 -36.75
C TYR A 498 20.48 -17.68 -37.10
N ARG A 499 20.46 -19.01 -36.93
CA ARG A 499 19.31 -19.87 -37.23
C ARG A 499 19.05 -20.80 -36.05
N GLU A 500 17.78 -20.95 -35.69
CA GLU A 500 17.33 -21.88 -34.67
C GLU A 500 16.39 -22.93 -35.26
N ASN A 501 16.50 -24.16 -34.76
CA ASN A 501 15.51 -25.20 -34.98
C ASN A 501 14.32 -25.04 -34.03
N ALA A 502 13.16 -25.52 -34.46
CA ALA A 502 11.95 -25.53 -33.65
C ALA A 502 12.17 -26.22 -32.28
N ILE A 503 11.53 -25.67 -31.25
CA ILE A 503 11.46 -26.26 -29.92
C ILE A 503 10.61 -27.54 -29.95
N LEU A 504 11.00 -28.54 -29.16
CA LEU A 504 10.16 -29.71 -28.89
C LEU A 504 9.42 -29.51 -27.55
N PRO A 505 8.10 -29.29 -27.52
CA PRO A 505 7.36 -29.15 -26.27
C PRO A 505 7.56 -30.37 -25.37
N LEU A 506 8.15 -30.15 -24.19
CA LEU A 506 8.50 -31.21 -23.24
C LEU A 506 8.19 -30.74 -21.82
N TRP A 507 7.04 -31.16 -21.30
CA TRP A 507 6.49 -30.63 -20.05
C TRP A 507 6.77 -31.52 -18.83
N LEU A 508 6.89 -32.83 -19.04
CA LEU A 508 7.03 -33.83 -18.00
C LEU A 508 7.68 -35.10 -18.54
N ILE A 509 8.74 -35.56 -17.89
CA ILE A 509 9.46 -36.81 -18.20
C ILE A 509 8.92 -37.93 -17.30
N GLY A 510 8.86 -39.18 -17.78
CA GLY A 510 8.45 -40.36 -16.99
C GLY A 510 7.09 -40.95 -17.38
N ASP A 511 6.76 -42.13 -16.86
CA ASP A 511 5.48 -42.80 -17.13
C ASP A 511 4.35 -42.21 -16.27
N ARG A 512 3.26 -41.80 -16.91
CA ARG A 512 2.10 -41.20 -16.24
C ARG A 512 1.34 -42.23 -15.39
N ALA A 513 1.39 -43.51 -15.75
CA ALA A 513 0.82 -44.58 -14.94
C ALA A 513 1.53 -44.75 -13.59
N GLN A 514 2.78 -44.30 -13.49
CA GLN A 514 3.58 -44.35 -12.27
C GLN A 514 3.57 -43.01 -11.50
N MET A 515 2.69 -42.07 -11.86
CA MET A 515 2.66 -40.75 -11.23
C MET A 515 2.44 -40.85 -9.71
N GLY A 516 3.35 -40.26 -8.94
CA GLY A 516 3.37 -40.35 -7.47
C GLY A 516 4.07 -41.59 -6.89
N GLN A 517 4.60 -42.46 -7.75
CA GLN A 517 5.54 -43.52 -7.40
C GLN A 517 6.97 -43.05 -7.73
N GLY A 518 7.94 -43.41 -6.89
CA GLY A 518 9.33 -43.00 -7.07
C GLY A 518 9.64 -41.59 -6.57
N GLU A 519 10.68 -40.98 -7.14
CA GLU A 519 11.22 -39.69 -6.71
C GLU A 519 10.38 -38.50 -7.20
N LYS A 520 10.47 -37.38 -6.48
CA LYS A 520 9.65 -36.19 -6.76
C LYS A 520 10.12 -35.47 -8.03
N GLN A 521 9.14 -34.97 -8.80
CA GLN A 521 9.37 -34.18 -10.01
C GLN A 521 8.79 -32.78 -9.79
N PHE A 522 9.64 -31.81 -9.43
CA PHE A 522 9.18 -30.50 -8.99
C PHE A 522 8.78 -29.59 -10.16
N VAL A 523 7.68 -28.88 -9.95
CA VAL A 523 7.12 -27.88 -10.86
C VAL A 523 7.24 -26.50 -10.23
N ASP A 524 6.85 -26.35 -8.96
CA ASP A 524 7.15 -25.18 -8.14
C ASP A 524 8.22 -25.56 -7.12
N PHE A 525 9.41 -24.98 -7.32
CA PHE A 525 10.55 -25.22 -6.45
C PHE A 525 10.31 -24.62 -5.06
N GLN A 526 9.87 -23.36 -4.97
CA GLN A 526 9.83 -22.65 -3.69
C GLN A 526 8.77 -23.25 -2.75
N ASN A 527 7.61 -23.65 -3.29
CA ASN A 527 6.50 -24.23 -2.51
C ASN A 527 6.45 -25.76 -2.52
N ASP A 528 7.48 -26.43 -3.05
CA ASP A 528 7.57 -27.89 -3.09
C ASP A 528 6.40 -28.59 -3.82
N VAL A 529 5.86 -27.98 -4.88
CA VAL A 529 4.76 -28.58 -5.66
C VAL A 529 5.35 -29.48 -6.74
N SER A 530 4.95 -30.74 -6.74
CA SER A 530 5.36 -31.73 -7.74
C SER A 530 4.30 -31.97 -8.82
N ALA A 531 4.69 -32.59 -9.93
CA ALA A 531 3.74 -33.05 -10.96
C ALA A 531 2.66 -33.96 -10.36
N ALA A 532 3.03 -34.83 -9.42
CA ALA A 532 2.08 -35.73 -8.75
C ALA A 532 1.02 -34.98 -7.93
N ASP A 533 1.36 -33.81 -7.37
CA ASP A 533 0.39 -32.97 -6.66
C ASP A 533 -0.66 -32.36 -7.61
N ILE A 534 -0.27 -32.04 -8.85
CA ILE A 534 -1.18 -31.54 -9.89
C ILE A 534 -2.11 -32.64 -10.38
N TYR A 535 -1.57 -33.84 -10.67
CA TYR A 535 -2.39 -35.00 -11.02
C TYR A 535 -3.35 -35.40 -9.89
N LEU A 536 -2.91 -35.30 -8.63
CA LEU A 536 -3.77 -35.51 -7.47
C LEU A 536 -4.93 -34.50 -7.45
N ALA A 537 -4.64 -33.22 -7.66
CA ALA A 537 -5.66 -32.18 -7.69
C ALA A 537 -6.70 -32.44 -8.81
N ALA A 538 -6.24 -32.78 -10.01
CA ALA A 538 -7.13 -33.15 -11.12
C ALA A 538 -7.99 -34.37 -10.78
N ARG A 539 -7.39 -35.42 -10.20
CA ARG A 539 -8.10 -36.64 -9.75
C ARG A 539 -9.14 -36.36 -8.68
N GLU A 540 -8.92 -35.38 -7.82
CA GLU A 540 -9.87 -34.94 -6.79
C GLU A 540 -10.95 -33.99 -7.31
N GLY A 541 -10.99 -33.74 -8.63
CA GLY A 541 -12.05 -33.00 -9.31
C GLY A 541 -11.75 -31.52 -9.54
N TYR A 542 -10.54 -31.03 -9.24
CA TYR A 542 -10.17 -29.65 -9.55
C TYR A 542 -9.81 -29.51 -11.03
N GLN A 543 -10.63 -28.77 -11.77
CA GLN A 543 -10.45 -28.54 -13.22
C GLN A 543 -9.86 -27.16 -13.55
N SER A 544 -10.24 -26.14 -12.79
CA SER A 544 -9.72 -24.78 -13.01
C SER A 544 -8.27 -24.68 -12.53
N VAL A 545 -7.39 -24.06 -13.35
CA VAL A 545 -6.02 -23.73 -12.95
C VAL A 545 -5.99 -22.91 -11.65
N GLU A 546 -6.98 -22.05 -11.42
CA GLU A 546 -7.10 -21.25 -10.19
C GLU A 546 -7.41 -22.11 -8.95
N HIS A 547 -8.16 -23.21 -9.10
CA HIS A 547 -8.37 -24.16 -8.01
C HIS A 547 -7.13 -24.99 -7.74
N VAL A 548 -6.47 -25.52 -8.78
CA VAL A 548 -5.22 -26.27 -8.62
C VAL A 548 -4.18 -25.39 -7.95
N LYS A 549 -4.02 -24.14 -8.39
CA LYS A 549 -3.17 -23.12 -7.76
C LYS A 549 -3.40 -23.01 -6.25
N ARG A 550 -4.66 -22.84 -5.83
CA ARG A 550 -5.02 -22.70 -4.40
C ARG A 550 -4.85 -23.99 -3.62
N TYR A 551 -5.16 -25.13 -4.22
CA TYR A 551 -5.10 -26.43 -3.58
C TYR A 551 -3.66 -26.90 -3.34
N THR A 552 -2.78 -26.69 -4.32
CA THR A 552 -1.38 -27.13 -4.28
C THR A 552 -0.42 -26.05 -3.77
N ALA A 553 -0.83 -24.77 -3.79
CA ALA A 553 0.02 -23.58 -3.63
C ALA A 553 0.99 -23.32 -4.80
N LEU A 554 0.72 -23.89 -5.98
CA LEU A 554 1.49 -23.61 -7.21
C LEU A 554 1.55 -22.11 -7.49
N GLY A 555 2.76 -21.56 -7.60
CA GLY A 555 3.01 -20.16 -7.96
C GLY A 555 2.71 -19.15 -6.83
N PHE A 556 2.58 -19.59 -5.58
CA PHE A 556 2.39 -18.70 -4.43
C PHE A 556 3.69 -18.16 -3.82
N GLY A 557 4.85 -18.57 -4.34
CA GLY A 557 6.17 -18.22 -3.82
C GLY A 557 6.50 -16.75 -4.02
N THR A 558 7.64 -16.32 -3.48
CA THR A 558 8.18 -14.96 -3.70
C THR A 558 8.67 -14.73 -5.13
N ASP A 559 8.83 -15.81 -5.89
CA ASP A 559 9.04 -15.80 -7.34
C ASP A 559 7.71 -15.60 -8.12
N GLN A 560 6.56 -15.82 -7.50
CA GLN A 560 5.21 -15.77 -8.11
C GLN A 560 5.06 -16.73 -9.31
N GLY A 561 5.73 -17.87 -9.27
CA GLY A 561 5.62 -18.92 -10.28
C GLY A 561 6.26 -18.59 -11.63
N LYS A 562 7.26 -17.68 -11.65
CA LYS A 562 8.00 -17.27 -12.86
C LYS A 562 8.56 -18.46 -13.64
N LEU A 563 8.98 -19.52 -12.94
CA LEU A 563 9.51 -20.74 -13.56
C LEU A 563 8.45 -21.83 -13.76
N GLY A 564 7.60 -22.04 -12.75
CA GLY A 564 6.76 -23.24 -12.64
C GLY A 564 5.38 -23.15 -13.28
N ASN A 565 4.81 -21.95 -13.44
CA ASN A 565 3.40 -21.81 -13.79
C ASN A 565 3.04 -22.42 -15.15
N ILE A 566 3.87 -22.20 -16.19
CA ILE A 566 3.61 -22.74 -17.53
C ILE A 566 3.71 -24.27 -17.53
N ASN A 567 4.72 -24.84 -16.88
CA ASN A 567 4.85 -26.29 -16.73
C ASN A 567 3.64 -26.87 -15.96
N GLY A 568 3.21 -26.21 -14.88
CA GLY A 568 2.05 -26.64 -14.11
C GLY A 568 0.75 -26.59 -14.90
N MET A 569 0.55 -25.55 -15.73
CA MET A 569 -0.56 -25.46 -16.67
C MET A 569 -0.54 -26.57 -17.72
N ALA A 570 0.62 -26.84 -18.32
CA ALA A 570 0.76 -27.90 -19.32
C ALA A 570 0.51 -29.29 -18.74
N ILE A 571 1.02 -29.57 -17.54
CA ILE A 571 0.78 -30.83 -16.83
C ILE A 571 -0.70 -30.97 -16.45
N LEU A 572 -1.35 -29.88 -16.02
CA LEU A 572 -2.78 -29.90 -15.73
C LEU A 572 -3.61 -30.13 -17.00
N ALA A 573 -3.25 -29.49 -18.11
CA ALA A 573 -3.90 -29.68 -19.40
C ALA A 573 -3.80 -31.15 -19.85
N GLU A 574 -2.62 -31.76 -19.72
CA GLU A 574 -2.41 -33.19 -19.97
C GLU A 574 -3.30 -34.05 -19.06
N ALA A 575 -3.30 -33.79 -17.74
CA ALA A 575 -4.09 -34.54 -16.77
C ALA A 575 -5.61 -34.45 -17.00
N LEU A 576 -6.10 -33.32 -17.52
CA LEU A 576 -7.50 -33.08 -17.84
C LEU A 576 -7.88 -33.44 -19.29
N GLN A 577 -6.92 -33.87 -20.11
CA GLN A 577 -7.10 -34.11 -21.55
C GLN A 577 -7.65 -32.89 -22.30
N GLN A 578 -7.09 -31.72 -22.00
CA GLN A 578 -7.46 -30.43 -22.61
C GLN A 578 -6.24 -29.81 -23.30
N SER A 579 -6.49 -28.83 -24.18
CA SER A 579 -5.41 -27.98 -24.67
C SER A 579 -4.97 -26.96 -23.60
N ILE A 580 -3.71 -26.53 -23.63
CA ILE A 580 -3.17 -25.52 -22.70
C ILE A 580 -4.01 -24.22 -22.68
N PRO A 581 -4.48 -23.69 -23.83
CA PRO A 581 -5.37 -22.53 -23.84
C PRO A 581 -6.71 -22.76 -23.10
N GLN A 582 -7.28 -23.96 -23.16
CA GLN A 582 -8.56 -24.29 -22.51
C GLN A 582 -8.44 -24.38 -20.99
N THR A 583 -7.30 -24.83 -20.47
CA THR A 583 -7.00 -24.86 -19.03
C THR A 583 -6.92 -23.44 -18.43
N GLY A 584 -6.59 -22.44 -19.27
CA GLY A 584 -6.53 -21.04 -18.93
C GLY A 584 -5.21 -20.64 -18.25
N THR A 585 -5.00 -19.32 -18.11
CA THR A 585 -3.89 -18.75 -17.34
C THR A 585 -4.36 -18.29 -15.96
N THR A 586 -3.42 -18.20 -15.02
CA THR A 586 -3.72 -17.53 -13.74
C THR A 586 -3.61 -16.02 -13.89
N THR A 587 -4.31 -15.29 -13.04
CA THR A 587 -4.29 -13.82 -13.10
C THR A 587 -2.91 -13.25 -12.73
N TYR A 588 -2.34 -12.42 -13.61
CA TYR A 588 -1.15 -11.62 -13.31
C TYR A 588 -1.55 -10.39 -12.47
N ARG A 589 -0.91 -10.19 -11.32
CA ARG A 589 -1.20 -9.08 -10.40
C ARG A 589 0.05 -8.26 -10.13
N PRO A 590 -0.06 -6.96 -9.82
CA PRO A 590 1.00 -6.25 -9.12
C PRO A 590 1.23 -6.91 -7.75
N ASN A 591 2.45 -6.97 -7.24
CA ASN A 591 3.68 -6.41 -7.81
C ASN A 591 4.45 -7.47 -8.63
N TYR A 592 5.09 -7.09 -9.75
CA TYR A 592 5.92 -8.01 -10.55
C TYR A 592 7.01 -8.72 -9.71
N THR A 593 7.67 -7.97 -8.84
CA THR A 593 8.52 -8.44 -7.75
C THR A 593 8.11 -7.76 -6.44
N PRO A 594 8.42 -8.35 -5.27
CA PRO A 594 8.08 -7.73 -3.98
C PRO A 594 8.63 -6.30 -3.83
N VAL A 595 7.88 -5.44 -3.16
CA VAL A 595 8.24 -4.04 -2.87
C VAL A 595 8.17 -3.82 -1.37
N THR A 596 9.17 -3.12 -0.82
CA THR A 596 9.26 -2.80 0.61
C THR A 596 8.08 -1.92 1.04
N PHE A 597 7.43 -2.26 2.15
CA PHE A 597 6.30 -1.47 2.68
C PHE A 597 6.72 -0.03 3.01
N GLY A 598 7.94 0.16 3.51
CA GLY A 598 8.53 1.47 3.73
C GLY A 598 8.54 2.33 2.46
N ALA A 599 8.86 1.75 1.30
CA ALA A 599 8.83 2.45 0.00
C ALA A 599 7.40 2.91 -0.36
N LEU A 600 6.39 2.07 -0.12
CA LEU A 600 4.99 2.41 -0.37
C LEU A 600 4.48 3.52 0.57
N ALA A 601 4.90 3.53 1.83
CA ALA A 601 4.58 4.59 2.78
C ALA A 601 5.32 5.90 2.43
N GLY A 602 6.59 5.83 2.06
CA GLY A 602 7.42 6.99 1.71
C GLY A 602 7.64 7.91 2.91
N ARG A 603 7.11 9.13 2.83
CA ARG A 603 7.23 10.17 3.87
C ARG A 603 5.97 10.36 4.72
N GLU A 604 4.90 9.62 4.44
CA GLU A 604 3.62 9.67 5.16
C GLU A 604 3.73 8.89 6.48
N LEU A 605 4.58 9.37 7.39
CA LEU A 605 4.91 8.74 8.67
C LEU A 605 4.95 9.80 9.78
N GLY A 606 4.56 9.42 11.01
CA GLY A 606 4.54 10.35 12.15
C GLY A 606 3.64 11.56 11.85
N ASP A 607 4.15 12.76 12.11
CA ASP A 607 3.40 14.02 11.91
C ASP A 607 3.08 14.34 10.43
N PHE A 608 3.65 13.60 9.47
CA PHE A 608 3.32 13.71 8.05
C PHE A 608 2.28 12.69 7.57
N PHE A 609 1.78 11.83 8.46
CA PHE A 609 0.74 10.85 8.11
C PHE A 609 -0.58 11.57 7.77
N GLU A 610 -0.95 12.55 8.58
CA GLU A 610 -2.07 13.46 8.32
C GLU A 610 -1.66 14.90 8.65
N PRO A 611 -2.14 15.92 7.90
CA PRO A 611 -1.81 17.31 8.18
C PRO A 611 -2.30 17.74 9.56
N VAL A 612 -1.41 18.33 10.35
CA VAL A 612 -1.74 18.99 11.62
C VAL A 612 -2.07 20.47 11.34
N ARG A 613 -3.26 20.91 11.74
CA ARG A 613 -3.72 22.30 11.61
C ARG A 613 -3.67 22.99 12.98
N THR A 614 -3.12 24.20 12.99
CA THR A 614 -2.97 25.03 14.19
C THR A 614 -3.51 26.43 13.92
N THR A 615 -4.13 27.05 14.94
CA THR A 615 -4.67 28.41 14.81
C THR A 615 -3.54 29.45 14.83
N CYS A 616 -3.82 30.70 14.46
CA CYS A 616 -2.81 31.75 14.43
C CYS A 616 -2.21 32.06 15.82
N ILE A 617 -2.88 31.65 16.90
CA ILE A 617 -2.44 31.82 18.29
C ILE A 617 -1.94 30.53 18.95
N HIS A 618 -1.66 29.48 18.16
CA HIS A 618 -1.21 28.19 18.71
C HIS A 618 0.06 28.29 19.56
N GLY A 619 1.04 29.10 19.15
CA GLY A 619 2.24 29.33 19.96
C GLY A 619 1.94 29.99 21.31
N TRP A 620 0.87 30.79 21.41
CA TRP A 620 0.40 31.32 22.69
C TRP A 620 -0.16 30.20 23.57
N HIS A 621 -0.97 29.29 23.00
CA HIS A 621 -1.52 28.14 23.72
C HIS A 621 -0.41 27.27 24.31
N GLU A 622 0.61 26.93 23.52
CA GLU A 622 1.77 26.16 23.99
C GLU A 622 2.52 26.87 25.12
N ALA A 623 2.75 28.18 24.99
CA ALA A 623 3.46 28.97 25.98
C ALA A 623 2.70 29.11 27.31
N HIS A 624 1.37 28.91 27.31
CA HIS A 624 0.51 29.03 28.50
C HIS A 624 0.01 27.68 29.02
N GLY A 625 0.70 26.59 28.66
CA GLY A 625 0.44 25.26 29.24
C GLY A 625 -0.87 24.63 28.78
N ALA A 626 -1.31 24.92 27.56
CA ALA A 626 -2.42 24.20 26.95
C ALA A 626 -2.07 22.72 26.75
N VAL A 627 -2.98 21.85 27.17
CA VAL A 627 -3.02 20.45 26.75
C VAL A 627 -3.96 20.38 25.55
N PHE A 628 -3.58 19.69 24.48
CA PHE A 628 -4.34 19.69 23.23
C PHE A 628 -5.12 18.39 23.01
N GLU A 629 -6.25 18.50 22.32
CA GLU A 629 -6.96 17.38 21.70
C GLU A 629 -6.93 17.50 20.16
N ASP A 630 -7.16 16.37 19.49
CA ASP A 630 -7.30 16.28 18.04
C ASP A 630 -8.78 16.36 17.64
N VAL A 631 -9.16 17.51 17.05
CA VAL A 631 -10.53 17.73 16.52
C VAL A 631 -10.48 17.70 15.00
N GLY A 632 -10.63 16.51 14.44
CA GLY A 632 -10.24 16.23 13.06
C GLY A 632 -8.74 16.51 12.91
N ASN A 633 -8.38 17.37 11.97
CA ASN A 633 -6.98 17.75 11.74
C ASN A 633 -6.51 18.91 12.65
N TRP A 634 -7.38 19.49 13.48
CA TRP A 634 -7.01 20.65 14.32
C TRP A 634 -6.47 20.23 15.68
N LYS A 635 -5.38 20.87 16.11
CA LYS A 635 -4.98 20.90 17.53
C LYS A 635 -5.73 22.01 18.24
N ARG A 636 -6.68 21.65 19.10
CA ARG A 636 -7.41 22.61 19.95
C ARG A 636 -6.99 22.44 21.41
N PRO A 637 -6.89 23.54 22.19
CA PRO A 637 -6.70 23.43 23.63
C PRO A 637 -7.88 22.65 24.25
N LEU A 638 -7.59 21.52 24.87
CA LEU A 638 -8.53 20.73 25.68
C LEU A 638 -8.78 21.41 27.03
N TYR A 639 -7.70 21.82 27.70
CA TYR A 639 -7.68 22.62 28.93
C TYR A 639 -6.30 23.28 29.10
N TYR A 640 -6.18 24.22 30.03
CA TYR A 640 -4.92 24.88 30.40
C TYR A 640 -4.51 24.46 31.82
N ALA A 641 -3.28 23.96 31.97
CA ALA A 641 -2.78 23.38 33.22
C ALA A 641 -1.65 24.24 33.86
N PRO A 642 -1.94 25.47 34.32
CA PRO A 642 -0.95 26.27 35.01
C PRO A 642 -0.48 25.54 36.28
N GLY A 643 0.82 25.30 36.42
CA GLY A 643 1.37 24.61 37.57
C GLY A 643 1.12 23.08 37.62
N ASN A 644 0.86 22.44 36.49
CA ASN A 644 0.62 20.99 36.36
C ASN A 644 -0.64 20.47 37.09
N GLU A 645 -1.70 21.29 37.14
CA GLU A 645 -3.03 20.80 37.54
C GLU A 645 -3.47 19.60 36.69
N ASP A 646 -4.18 18.65 37.30
CA ASP A 646 -4.88 17.63 36.51
C ASP A 646 -6.07 18.23 35.76
N MET A 647 -6.57 17.49 34.77
CA MET A 647 -7.68 17.91 33.92
C MET A 647 -8.93 18.31 34.72
N GLN A 648 -9.27 17.55 35.77
CA GLN A 648 -10.49 17.80 36.55
C GLN A 648 -10.38 19.12 37.34
N ALA A 649 -9.24 19.37 37.97
CA ALA A 649 -8.97 20.61 38.68
C ALA A 649 -8.94 21.81 37.74
N ALA A 650 -8.25 21.69 36.59
CA ALA A 650 -8.18 22.75 35.59
C ALA A 650 -9.56 23.10 35.02
N VAL A 651 -10.33 22.09 34.59
CA VAL A 651 -11.68 22.29 34.03
C VAL A 651 -12.63 22.86 35.08
N ARG A 652 -12.55 22.41 36.34
CA ARG A 652 -13.31 23.00 37.46
C ARG A 652 -13.02 24.49 37.59
N ARG A 653 -11.74 24.87 37.62
CA ARG A 653 -11.30 26.28 37.71
C ARG A 653 -11.78 27.09 36.51
N GLU A 654 -11.61 26.58 35.29
CA GLU A 654 -12.02 27.22 34.04
C GLU A 654 -13.54 27.47 34.00
N CYS A 655 -14.35 26.46 34.29
CA CYS A 655 -15.81 26.58 34.32
C CYS A 655 -16.27 27.62 35.36
N LEU A 656 -15.72 27.57 36.57
CA LEU A 656 -16.05 28.54 37.63
C LEU A 656 -15.59 29.97 37.26
N ALA A 657 -14.44 30.12 36.60
CA ALA A 657 -13.96 31.42 36.14
C ALA A 657 -14.91 32.04 35.11
N VAL A 658 -15.41 31.25 34.14
CA VAL A 658 -16.40 31.72 33.17
C VAL A 658 -17.72 32.11 33.85
N ARG A 659 -18.22 31.27 34.77
CA ARG A 659 -19.50 31.50 35.46
C ARG A 659 -19.45 32.70 36.42
N ASN A 660 -18.34 32.90 37.13
CA ASN A 660 -18.23 33.90 38.19
C ASN A 660 -17.53 35.19 37.74
N GLY A 661 -16.84 35.19 36.59
CA GLY A 661 -16.05 36.32 36.12
C GLY A 661 -16.04 36.42 34.60
N VAL A 662 -14.93 36.04 33.98
CA VAL A 662 -14.79 36.01 32.53
C VAL A 662 -13.76 34.96 32.13
N GLY A 663 -14.06 34.21 31.07
CA GLY A 663 -13.09 33.38 30.38
C GLY A 663 -13.04 33.68 28.89
N ILE A 664 -12.01 33.16 28.23
CA ILE A 664 -11.79 33.32 26.80
C ILE A 664 -11.45 31.98 26.14
N LEU A 665 -12.07 31.71 25.00
CA LEU A 665 -11.86 30.48 24.22
C LEU A 665 -11.46 30.83 22.78
N ASP A 666 -10.51 30.06 22.25
CA ASP A 666 -10.22 30.04 20.82
C ASP A 666 -11.28 29.21 20.07
N ALA A 667 -12.21 29.93 19.42
CA ALA A 667 -13.26 29.39 18.58
C ALA A 667 -12.92 29.48 17.08
N SER A 668 -11.66 29.75 16.74
CA SER A 668 -11.23 29.99 15.35
C SER A 668 -11.41 28.79 14.44
N THR A 669 -11.56 27.58 14.96
CA THR A 669 -11.66 26.35 14.17
C THR A 669 -13.04 26.09 13.57
N LEU A 670 -14.08 26.81 14.01
CA LEU A 670 -15.44 26.69 13.45
C LEU A 670 -15.41 26.99 11.95
N GLY A 671 -16.20 26.25 11.16
CA GLY A 671 -16.31 26.52 9.73
C GLY A 671 -17.03 27.84 9.50
N LYS A 672 -16.56 28.63 8.53
CA LYS A 672 -17.12 29.94 8.21
C LYS A 672 -17.38 30.00 6.71
N ILE A 673 -18.62 30.25 6.30
CA ILE A 673 -19.01 30.27 4.88
C ILE A 673 -19.70 31.60 4.59
N ASP A 674 -19.11 32.36 3.68
CA ASP A 674 -19.69 33.57 3.14
C ASP A 674 -20.68 33.22 2.03
N VAL A 675 -21.90 33.75 2.12
CA VAL A 675 -23.00 33.46 1.20
C VAL A 675 -23.54 34.78 0.68
N GLN A 676 -23.35 35.02 -0.61
CA GLN A 676 -23.73 36.27 -1.28
C GLN A 676 -24.64 36.02 -2.47
N GLY A 677 -25.50 36.98 -2.77
CA GLY A 677 -26.33 37.00 -3.98
C GLY A 677 -27.82 37.21 -3.70
N PRO A 678 -28.59 37.64 -4.71
CA PRO A 678 -29.99 38.01 -4.53
C PRO A 678 -30.87 36.86 -4.05
N ASP A 679 -30.48 35.60 -4.33
CA ASP A 679 -31.23 34.42 -3.93
C ASP A 679 -30.69 33.75 -2.64
N ALA A 680 -29.75 34.41 -1.93
CA ALA A 680 -29.10 33.83 -0.76
C ALA A 680 -30.09 33.44 0.35
N ALA A 681 -31.09 34.28 0.63
CA ALA A 681 -32.10 33.98 1.65
C ALA A 681 -32.96 32.76 1.27
N GLU A 682 -33.30 32.63 -0.02
CA GLU A 682 -34.05 31.49 -0.54
C GLU A 682 -33.23 30.21 -0.45
N PHE A 683 -31.96 30.26 -0.85
CA PHE A 683 -31.04 29.14 -0.70
C PHE A 683 -30.91 28.67 0.75
N LEU A 684 -30.74 29.60 1.70
CA LEU A 684 -30.69 29.28 3.13
C LEU A 684 -32.02 28.72 3.66
N ASN A 685 -33.17 29.13 3.10
CA ASN A 685 -34.45 28.49 3.41
C ASN A 685 -34.49 27.03 2.94
N ARG A 686 -33.83 26.67 1.84
CA ARG A 686 -33.79 25.27 1.42
C ARG A 686 -32.82 24.44 2.25
N MET A 687 -31.74 25.05 2.74
CA MET A 687 -30.66 24.39 3.50
C MET A 687 -30.99 24.13 4.98
N TYR A 688 -31.53 25.12 5.67
CA TYR A 688 -31.79 25.05 7.11
C TYR A 688 -33.24 24.68 7.41
N THR A 689 -33.52 24.22 8.63
CA THR A 689 -34.90 23.90 9.07
C THR A 689 -35.76 25.16 9.30
N ASN A 690 -35.16 26.27 9.72
CA ASN A 690 -35.86 27.52 10.07
C ASN A 690 -35.88 28.56 8.93
N ALA A 691 -36.77 29.55 9.02
CA ALA A 691 -36.94 30.58 7.97
C ALA A 691 -35.85 31.67 8.04
N TRP A 692 -35.38 32.17 6.89
CA TRP A 692 -34.30 33.17 6.77
C TRP A 692 -34.77 34.53 6.25
N ASN A 693 -35.90 34.58 5.55
CA ASN A 693 -36.45 35.82 4.95
C ASN A 693 -36.75 36.92 6.00
N LYS A 694 -37.01 36.53 7.25
CA LYS A 694 -37.38 37.43 8.36
C LYS A 694 -36.21 37.82 9.27
N LEU A 695 -34.98 37.37 8.99
CA LEU A 695 -33.82 37.76 9.80
C LEU A 695 -33.44 39.21 9.46
N GLY A 696 -33.42 40.11 10.44
CA GLY A 696 -32.99 41.50 10.20
C GLY A 696 -31.50 41.59 9.90
N ILE A 697 -31.07 42.60 9.13
CA ILE A 697 -29.64 42.93 8.99
C ILE A 697 -29.07 43.27 10.38
N GLY A 698 -27.84 42.85 10.67
CA GLY A 698 -27.26 43.05 12.00
C GLY A 698 -27.68 42.00 13.04
N LYS A 699 -28.46 40.98 12.64
CA LYS A 699 -28.95 39.91 13.53
C LYS A 699 -28.29 38.57 13.24
N CYS A 700 -28.24 37.75 14.28
CA CYS A 700 -27.75 36.38 14.26
C CYS A 700 -28.92 35.40 14.39
N ARG A 701 -28.76 34.17 13.89
CA ARG A 701 -29.74 33.09 14.04
C ARG A 701 -29.03 31.74 14.08
N TYR A 702 -29.35 30.96 15.10
CA TYR A 702 -29.00 29.53 15.16
C TYR A 702 -29.89 28.74 14.19
N GLY A 703 -29.34 27.76 13.49
CA GLY A 703 -30.10 26.90 12.59
C GLY A 703 -29.57 25.47 12.58
N LEU A 704 -30.48 24.52 12.34
CA LEU A 704 -30.14 23.12 12.08
C LEU A 704 -30.17 22.88 10.58
N MET A 705 -29.15 22.19 10.06
CA MET A 705 -29.18 21.58 8.73
C MET A 705 -29.53 20.10 8.87
N LEU A 706 -30.37 19.58 7.97
CA LEU A 706 -30.66 18.16 7.90
C LEU A 706 -30.08 17.56 6.62
N ASP A 707 -29.82 16.25 6.67
CA ASP A 707 -29.68 15.44 5.46
C ASP A 707 -31.05 15.15 4.83
N GLU A 708 -31.06 14.49 3.67
CA GLU A 708 -32.29 14.10 2.98
C GLU A 708 -33.15 13.12 3.80
N ASN A 709 -32.57 12.40 4.78
CA ASN A 709 -33.28 11.50 5.69
C ASN A 709 -33.96 12.23 6.86
N GLY A 710 -33.81 13.55 6.96
CA GLY A 710 -34.37 14.36 8.05
C GLY A 710 -33.57 14.28 9.34
N MET A 711 -32.32 13.80 9.28
CA MET A 711 -31.43 13.67 10.43
C MET A 711 -30.55 14.90 10.54
N VAL A 712 -30.24 15.33 11.77
CA VAL A 712 -29.38 16.49 12.00
C VAL A 712 -27.98 16.22 11.45
N PHE A 713 -27.60 17.03 10.49
CA PHE A 713 -26.37 16.91 9.71
C PHE A 713 -25.27 17.85 10.22
N ASP A 714 -25.64 19.10 10.50
CA ASP A 714 -24.77 20.13 11.08
C ASP A 714 -25.63 21.26 11.67
N ASP A 715 -25.01 22.17 12.39
CA ASP A 715 -25.65 23.30 13.04
C ASP A 715 -24.71 24.50 13.16
N GLY A 716 -25.26 25.65 13.54
CA GLY A 716 -24.44 26.81 13.85
C GLY A 716 -25.23 28.10 13.89
N VAL A 717 -24.53 29.17 14.29
CA VAL A 717 -25.09 30.52 14.34
C VAL A 717 -24.59 31.33 13.17
N ASN A 718 -25.53 31.87 12.40
CA ASN A 718 -25.24 32.62 11.19
C ASN A 718 -25.67 34.08 11.34
N ILE A 719 -25.02 34.96 10.59
CA ILE A 719 -25.26 36.40 10.65
C ILE A 719 -25.73 36.93 9.29
N ARG A 720 -26.66 37.90 9.32
CA ARG A 720 -27.09 38.63 8.12
C ARG A 720 -26.35 39.96 8.04
N LEU A 721 -25.29 39.99 7.23
CA LEU A 721 -24.40 41.13 7.04
C LEU A 721 -25.04 42.26 6.23
N GLY A 722 -25.83 41.89 5.22
CA GLY A 722 -26.54 42.84 4.36
C GLY A 722 -27.82 42.24 3.79
N GLU A 723 -28.42 42.93 2.82
CA GLU A 723 -29.65 42.46 2.18
C GLU A 723 -29.48 41.07 1.55
N ASN A 724 -28.37 40.89 0.84
CA ASN A 724 -28.02 39.71 0.04
C ASN A 724 -26.70 39.07 0.50
N HIS A 725 -26.34 39.23 1.78
CA HIS A 725 -25.03 38.83 2.31
C HIS A 725 -25.16 38.22 3.70
N TYR A 726 -24.72 36.98 3.83
CA TYR A 726 -24.74 36.20 5.06
C TYR A 726 -23.37 35.60 5.31
N LEU A 727 -23.01 35.44 6.59
CA LEU A 727 -21.87 34.65 6.99
C LEU A 727 -22.38 33.54 7.92
N LEU A 728 -22.14 32.30 7.52
CA LEU A 728 -22.56 31.12 8.27
C LEU A 728 -21.43 30.62 9.15
N SER A 729 -21.80 30.06 10.29
CA SER A 729 -20.90 29.23 11.10
C SER A 729 -21.36 27.77 11.02
N THR A 730 -20.40 26.85 11.03
CA THR A 730 -20.64 25.40 11.09
C THR A 730 -19.83 24.81 12.23
N THR A 731 -20.06 23.53 12.56
CA THR A 731 -19.16 22.82 13.46
C THR A 731 -17.72 22.75 12.91
N THR A 732 -16.74 22.56 13.79
CA THR A 732 -15.32 22.44 13.39
C THR A 732 -15.10 21.24 12.45
N GLY A 733 -15.66 20.07 12.80
CA GLY A 733 -15.54 18.86 11.98
C GLY A 733 -16.38 18.89 10.70
N GLY A 734 -17.49 19.66 10.70
CA GLY A 734 -18.42 19.75 9.58
C GLY A 734 -18.02 20.73 8.48
N ALA A 735 -17.06 21.65 8.72
CA ALA A 735 -16.76 22.78 7.84
C ALA A 735 -16.63 22.44 6.34
N ALA A 736 -15.76 21.49 6.00
CA ALA A 736 -15.56 21.08 4.61
C ALA A 736 -16.79 20.36 4.05
N ARG A 737 -17.46 19.55 4.87
CA ARG A 737 -18.62 18.75 4.49
C ARG A 737 -19.83 19.64 4.18
N VAL A 738 -20.08 20.67 4.99
CA VAL A 738 -21.15 21.65 4.78
C VAL A 738 -20.91 22.47 3.51
N MET A 739 -19.68 22.95 3.27
CA MET A 739 -19.34 23.68 2.04
C MET A 739 -19.60 22.83 0.80
N GLN A 740 -19.14 21.57 0.80
CA GLN A 740 -19.40 20.64 -0.31
C GLN A 740 -20.88 20.33 -0.47
N TRP A 741 -21.63 20.21 0.63
CA TRP A 741 -23.07 19.99 0.59
C TRP A 741 -23.79 21.17 -0.09
N MET A 742 -23.49 22.40 0.33
CA MET A 742 -24.09 23.61 -0.25
C MET A 742 -23.74 23.76 -1.74
N GLU A 743 -22.47 23.54 -2.11
CA GLU A 743 -22.03 23.56 -3.51
C GLU A 743 -22.70 22.48 -4.36
N LYS A 744 -22.83 21.25 -3.84
CA LYS A 744 -23.52 20.15 -4.55
C LYS A 744 -24.93 20.57 -4.93
N TRP A 745 -25.75 21.02 -3.98
CA TRP A 745 -27.13 21.40 -4.26
C TRP A 745 -27.23 22.60 -5.21
N LEU A 746 -26.35 23.60 -5.04
CA LEU A 746 -26.33 24.76 -5.91
C LEU A 746 -25.94 24.40 -7.35
N GLN A 747 -24.96 23.50 -7.54
CA GLN A 747 -24.48 23.12 -8.87
C GLN A 747 -25.37 22.08 -9.56
N THR A 748 -25.94 21.12 -8.82
CA THR A 748 -26.65 19.98 -9.42
C THR A 748 -28.16 20.11 -9.39
N GLU A 749 -28.73 20.75 -8.37
CA GLU A 749 -30.19 20.79 -8.20
C GLU A 749 -30.78 22.17 -8.45
N TRP A 750 -30.08 23.24 -8.04
CA TRP A 750 -30.58 24.62 -8.14
C TRP A 750 -29.61 25.58 -8.86
N PRO A 751 -29.12 25.24 -10.06
CA PRO A 751 -28.19 26.09 -10.81
C PRO A 751 -28.80 27.43 -11.26
N GLU A 752 -30.13 27.59 -11.14
CA GLU A 752 -30.83 28.85 -11.42
C GLU A 752 -30.66 29.91 -10.32
N LEU A 753 -30.34 29.50 -9.08
CA LEU A 753 -30.19 30.44 -7.96
C LEU A 753 -28.89 31.24 -8.10
N LYS A 754 -29.01 32.56 -8.02
CA LYS A 754 -27.87 33.48 -8.06
C LYS A 754 -27.28 33.59 -6.66
N VAL A 755 -26.52 32.57 -6.27
CA VAL A 755 -25.82 32.49 -4.99
C VAL A 755 -24.35 32.17 -5.24
N HIS A 756 -23.48 32.79 -4.46
CA HIS A 756 -22.05 32.56 -4.46
C HIS A 756 -21.59 32.21 -3.05
N LEU A 757 -20.76 31.18 -2.96
CA LEU A 757 -20.26 30.65 -1.70
C LEU A 757 -18.74 30.84 -1.65
N ALA A 758 -18.20 31.24 -0.49
CA ALA A 758 -16.77 31.24 -0.24
C ALA A 758 -16.49 30.75 1.19
N SER A 759 -15.55 29.81 1.34
CA SER A 759 -15.09 29.44 2.68
C SER A 759 -14.16 30.52 3.22
N LEU A 760 -14.53 31.09 4.37
CA LEU A 760 -13.73 32.06 5.12
C LEU A 760 -13.20 31.46 6.44
N THR A 761 -13.24 30.13 6.58
CA THR A 761 -12.85 29.41 7.80
C THR A 761 -11.47 29.83 8.31
N ASP A 762 -10.49 29.91 7.41
CA ASP A 762 -9.10 30.22 7.76
C ASP A 762 -8.80 31.73 7.70
N HIS A 763 -9.67 32.50 7.04
CA HIS A 763 -9.52 33.94 6.90
C HIS A 763 -9.76 34.66 8.24
N TYR A 764 -10.66 34.11 9.06
CA TYR A 764 -11.11 34.71 10.31
C TYR A 764 -10.79 33.83 11.52
N SER A 765 -10.14 34.44 12.51
CA SER A 765 -10.01 33.91 13.86
C SER A 765 -11.18 34.41 14.71
N THR A 766 -11.62 33.59 15.66
CA THR A 766 -12.78 33.91 16.51
C THR A 766 -12.42 33.65 17.97
N PHE A 767 -12.61 34.65 18.82
CA PHE A 767 -12.36 34.54 20.25
C PHE A 767 -13.66 34.76 21.03
N ALA A 768 -14.11 33.74 21.75
CA ALA A 768 -15.32 33.82 22.57
C ALA A 768 -14.94 34.32 23.96
N VAL A 769 -15.36 35.54 24.29
CA VAL A 769 -15.20 36.14 25.63
C VAL A 769 -16.51 35.97 26.38
N ALA A 770 -16.53 35.07 27.37
CA ALA A 770 -17.75 34.60 28.04
C ALA A 770 -17.70 34.83 29.55
N GLY A 771 -18.82 35.25 30.13
CA GLY A 771 -19.00 35.48 31.56
C GLY A 771 -19.61 36.86 31.88
N PRO A 772 -20.04 37.10 33.13
CA PRO A 772 -20.65 38.37 33.54
C PRO A 772 -19.75 39.59 33.30
N ASN A 773 -18.42 39.43 33.30
CA ASN A 773 -17.46 40.52 33.05
C ASN A 773 -17.05 40.68 31.57
N ALA A 774 -17.58 39.87 30.65
CA ALA A 774 -17.20 39.90 29.24
C ALA A 774 -17.42 41.27 28.58
N ARG A 775 -18.48 41.98 28.98
CA ARG A 775 -18.79 43.33 28.49
C ARG A 775 -17.70 44.33 28.85
N GLN A 776 -17.26 44.32 30.10
CA GLN A 776 -16.24 45.24 30.61
C GLN A 776 -14.90 45.01 29.92
N VAL A 777 -14.55 43.75 29.63
CA VAL A 777 -13.34 43.42 28.85
C VAL A 777 -13.39 44.07 27.47
N LEU A 778 -14.50 43.92 26.75
CA LEU A 778 -14.61 44.48 25.39
C LEU A 778 -14.67 46.01 25.38
N GLN A 779 -15.34 46.64 26.33
CA GLN A 779 -15.38 48.11 26.46
C GLN A 779 -13.99 48.73 26.67
N ALA A 780 -13.07 47.98 27.28
CA ALA A 780 -11.70 48.43 27.52
C ALA A 780 -10.83 48.45 26.25
N VAL A 781 -11.19 47.69 25.20
CA VAL A 781 -10.39 47.56 23.96
C VAL A 781 -11.10 48.01 22.68
N CYS A 782 -12.42 48.19 22.73
CA CYS A 782 -13.27 48.58 21.61
C CYS A 782 -14.15 49.75 22.04
N HIS A 783 -13.85 50.95 21.51
CA HIS A 783 -14.48 52.20 21.95
C HIS A 783 -15.54 52.74 20.99
N ASP A 784 -15.69 52.13 19.82
CA ASP A 784 -16.61 52.53 18.75
C ASP A 784 -17.93 51.73 18.75
N ILE A 785 -18.11 50.79 19.70
CA ILE A 785 -19.34 50.03 19.91
C ILE A 785 -19.96 50.38 21.27
N ASP A 786 -21.27 50.66 21.29
CA ASP A 786 -22.05 50.72 22.53
C ASP A 786 -22.49 49.29 22.93
N PHE A 787 -21.91 48.79 24.02
CA PHE A 787 -22.16 47.44 24.54
C PHE A 787 -23.33 47.34 25.52
N SER A 788 -24.08 48.42 25.77
CA SER A 788 -25.29 48.37 26.60
C SER A 788 -26.32 47.40 26.03
N ALA A 789 -27.08 46.68 26.88
CA ALA A 789 -28.01 45.66 26.38
C ALA A 789 -29.08 46.19 25.43
N GLY A 790 -29.47 47.47 25.58
CA GLY A 790 -30.40 48.13 24.65
C GLY A 790 -29.82 48.31 23.25
N GLN A 791 -28.55 48.70 23.14
CA GLN A 791 -27.89 48.94 21.86
C GLN A 791 -27.25 47.69 21.26
N PHE A 792 -26.87 46.70 22.07
CA PHE A 792 -26.29 45.43 21.64
C PHE A 792 -27.07 44.24 22.22
N PRO A 793 -28.30 43.99 21.73
CA PRO A 793 -29.14 42.90 22.22
C PRO A 793 -28.58 41.52 21.84
N PHE A 794 -29.02 40.49 22.56
CA PHE A 794 -28.68 39.09 22.26
C PHE A 794 -29.02 38.71 20.80
N MET A 795 -28.19 37.85 20.20
CA MET A 795 -28.30 37.44 18.79
C MET A 795 -28.26 38.62 17.81
N SER A 796 -27.35 39.56 18.06
CA SER A 796 -26.98 40.60 17.11
C SER A 796 -25.46 40.69 16.96
N PHE A 797 -24.98 41.44 15.96
CA PHE A 797 -23.58 41.72 15.80
C PHE A 797 -23.34 43.22 15.54
N ARG A 798 -22.12 43.67 15.84
CA ARG A 798 -21.64 45.02 15.56
C ARG A 798 -20.27 44.94 14.90
N GLU A 799 -19.94 45.93 14.09
CA GLU A 799 -18.60 46.11 13.54
C GLU A 799 -17.95 47.28 14.28
N GLY A 800 -16.67 47.15 14.56
CA GLY A 800 -15.90 48.13 15.30
C GLY A 800 -14.40 47.86 15.14
N ASN A 801 -13.59 48.44 16.03
CA ASN A 801 -12.15 48.35 15.93
C ASN A 801 -11.51 47.99 17.28
N ILE A 802 -10.54 47.06 17.24
CA ILE A 802 -9.63 46.77 18.35
C ILE A 802 -8.21 46.98 17.81
N LEU A 803 -7.41 47.84 18.45
CA LEU A 803 -6.07 48.21 17.96
C LEU A 803 -6.05 48.70 16.50
N GLN A 804 -7.09 49.43 16.06
CA GLN A 804 -7.31 49.85 14.67
C GLN A 804 -7.49 48.69 13.67
N VAL A 805 -7.65 47.47 14.15
CA VAL A 805 -8.02 46.31 13.35
C VAL A 805 -9.54 46.23 13.29
N PRO A 806 -10.16 46.16 12.09
CA PRO A 806 -11.59 45.97 11.97
C PRO A 806 -11.98 44.60 12.52
N VAL A 807 -12.94 44.60 13.43
CA VAL A 807 -13.48 43.38 14.05
C VAL A 807 -15.00 43.35 13.89
N ARG A 808 -15.52 42.13 13.83
CA ARG A 808 -16.95 41.87 13.97
C ARG A 808 -17.19 41.20 15.30
N ILE A 809 -18.05 41.77 16.12
CA ILE A 809 -18.35 41.25 17.44
C ILE A 809 -19.80 40.75 17.42
N MET A 810 -20.02 39.49 17.78
CA MET A 810 -21.35 38.88 17.85
C MET A 810 -21.72 38.57 19.29
N ARG A 811 -22.92 38.96 19.74
CA ARG A 811 -23.44 38.59 21.06
C ARG A 811 -24.14 37.23 20.98
N ILE A 812 -23.33 36.18 20.93
CA ILE A 812 -23.71 34.75 20.83
C ILE A 812 -23.12 34.03 22.04
N SER A 813 -23.81 33.01 22.55
CA SER A 813 -23.35 32.25 23.71
C SER A 813 -23.63 30.77 23.54
N PHE A 814 -22.59 29.96 23.73
CA PHE A 814 -22.67 28.50 23.83
C PHE A 814 -22.48 28.00 25.28
N SER A 815 -22.35 28.92 26.25
CA SER A 815 -22.26 28.60 27.68
C SER A 815 -23.52 28.97 28.46
N GLY A 816 -24.42 29.77 27.89
CA GLY A 816 -25.55 30.37 28.60
C GLY A 816 -25.18 31.58 29.46
N GLU A 817 -23.91 32.00 29.48
CA GLU A 817 -23.52 33.30 30.04
C GLU A 817 -23.68 34.42 29.00
N LEU A 818 -23.56 35.68 29.45
CA LEU A 818 -23.22 36.79 28.55
C LEU A 818 -21.91 36.44 27.82
N CYS A 819 -21.94 36.51 26.49
CA CYS A 819 -20.78 36.15 25.68
C CYS A 819 -20.74 37.00 24.41
N TYR A 820 -19.53 37.35 24.01
CA TYR A 820 -19.21 38.05 22.78
C TYR A 820 -18.13 37.28 22.02
N GLU A 821 -18.43 36.91 20.78
CA GLU A 821 -17.46 36.33 19.86
C GLU A 821 -16.83 37.44 19.03
N VAL A 822 -15.53 37.65 19.19
CA VAL A 822 -14.73 38.61 18.44
C VAL A 822 -14.14 37.91 17.23
N ASN A 823 -14.67 38.25 16.06
CA ASN A 823 -14.23 37.75 14.77
C ASN A 823 -13.27 38.77 14.13
N VAL A 824 -12.04 38.33 13.84
CA VAL A 824 -10.92 39.17 13.40
C VAL A 824 -10.17 38.49 12.25
N PRO A 825 -9.68 39.22 11.24
CA PRO A 825 -8.81 38.62 10.22
C PRO A 825 -7.61 37.93 10.88
N SER A 826 -7.35 36.67 10.53
CA SER A 826 -6.41 35.79 11.25
C SER A 826 -4.98 36.35 11.37
N ASN A 827 -4.55 37.19 10.41
CA ASN A 827 -3.24 37.85 10.46
C ASN A 827 -3.06 38.78 11.69
N TYR A 828 -4.16 39.26 12.28
CA TYR A 828 -4.17 40.09 13.47
C TYR A 828 -4.64 39.33 14.72
N GLY A 829 -4.94 38.04 14.61
CA GLY A 829 -5.54 37.24 15.68
C GLY A 829 -4.71 37.25 16.95
N GLN A 830 -3.38 37.06 16.85
CA GLN A 830 -2.49 37.12 18.01
C GLN A 830 -2.56 38.47 18.75
N ALA A 831 -2.46 39.59 18.02
CA ALA A 831 -2.48 40.91 18.63
C ALA A 831 -3.82 41.22 19.32
N VAL A 832 -4.94 40.80 18.70
CA VAL A 832 -6.27 40.98 19.31
C VAL A 832 -6.48 40.04 20.50
N TRP A 833 -6.00 38.79 20.44
CA TRP A 833 -6.01 37.86 21.58
C TRP A 833 -5.25 38.45 22.78
N ASP A 834 -4.03 38.94 22.56
CA ASP A 834 -3.22 39.53 23.62
C ASP A 834 -3.88 40.78 24.22
N ALA A 835 -4.50 41.63 23.39
CA ALA A 835 -5.26 42.79 23.87
C ALA A 835 -6.45 42.40 24.75
N LEU A 836 -7.20 41.35 24.37
CA LEU A 836 -8.31 40.84 25.14
C LEU A 836 -7.86 40.23 26.48
N ILE A 837 -6.78 39.43 26.46
CA ILE A 837 -6.17 38.87 27.67
C ILE A 837 -5.71 40.01 28.59
N GLN A 838 -4.99 41.00 28.07
CA GLN A 838 -4.47 42.12 28.86
C GLN A 838 -5.61 42.93 29.50
N ALA A 839 -6.64 43.27 28.74
CA ALA A 839 -7.81 44.00 29.26
C ALA A 839 -8.59 43.18 30.30
N GLY A 840 -8.60 41.86 30.15
CA GLY A 840 -9.27 40.95 31.07
C GLY A 840 -8.52 40.67 32.37
N GLN A 841 -7.25 41.06 32.52
CA GLN A 841 -6.46 40.80 33.74
C GLN A 841 -7.10 41.40 34.99
N ALA A 842 -7.69 42.59 34.89
CA ALA A 842 -8.40 43.24 36.00
C ALA A 842 -9.62 42.44 36.50
N PHE A 843 -10.11 41.51 35.69
CA PHE A 843 -11.27 40.65 35.97
C PHE A 843 -10.89 39.17 36.12
N ASN A 844 -9.59 38.87 36.24
CA ASN A 844 -9.06 37.51 36.30
C ASN A 844 -9.49 36.64 35.11
N ILE A 845 -9.38 37.18 33.89
CA ILE A 845 -9.72 36.46 32.67
C ILE A 845 -8.98 35.12 32.60
N THR A 846 -9.74 34.06 32.36
CA THR A 846 -9.19 32.69 32.33
C THR A 846 -9.33 32.09 30.94
N PRO A 847 -8.23 31.74 30.25
CA PRO A 847 -8.34 30.94 29.04
C PRO A 847 -8.92 29.57 29.37
N TYR A 848 -9.85 29.08 28.56
CA TYR A 848 -10.46 27.78 28.76
C TYR A 848 -10.50 26.97 27.46
N GLY A 849 -10.41 25.65 27.60
CA GLY A 849 -10.36 24.73 26.48
C GLY A 849 -11.71 24.13 26.09
N THR A 850 -11.68 23.16 25.19
CA THR A 850 -12.87 22.46 24.71
C THR A 850 -13.56 21.65 25.80
N GLU A 851 -12.84 21.14 26.79
CA GLU A 851 -13.47 20.37 27.87
C GLU A 851 -14.36 21.27 28.74
N ALA A 852 -13.85 22.42 29.18
CA ALA A 852 -14.67 23.40 29.90
C ALA A 852 -15.82 23.93 29.04
N MET A 853 -15.60 24.13 27.72
CA MET A 853 -16.67 24.44 26.78
C MET A 853 -17.76 23.36 26.77
N HIS A 854 -17.38 22.08 26.79
CA HIS A 854 -18.31 20.95 26.81
C HIS A 854 -19.11 20.85 28.12
N VAL A 855 -18.50 21.15 29.27
CA VAL A 855 -19.23 21.25 30.55
C VAL A 855 -20.25 22.39 30.48
N LEU A 856 -19.81 23.60 30.10
CA LEU A 856 -20.65 24.80 30.10
C LEU A 856 -21.86 24.69 29.18
N ARG A 857 -21.70 24.08 28.00
CA ARG A 857 -22.80 23.84 27.05
C ARG A 857 -23.74 22.73 27.53
N ALA A 858 -23.20 21.69 28.17
CA ALA A 858 -23.99 20.58 28.67
C ALA A 858 -24.87 20.99 29.87
N GLU A 859 -24.37 21.90 30.72
CA GLU A 859 -25.18 22.55 31.78
C GLU A 859 -26.43 23.24 31.21
N LYS A 860 -26.37 23.72 29.96
CA LYS A 860 -27.47 24.37 29.24
C LYS A 860 -28.26 23.42 28.34
N GLY A 861 -27.90 22.15 28.26
CA GLY A 861 -28.56 21.17 27.38
C GLY A 861 -28.34 21.45 25.89
N PHE A 862 -27.28 22.17 25.51
CA PHE A 862 -26.94 22.35 24.11
C PHE A 862 -26.26 21.10 23.56
N ILE A 863 -26.58 20.76 22.30
CA ILE A 863 -26.01 19.61 21.62
C ILE A 863 -24.61 19.89 21.06
N ILE A 864 -23.84 18.83 20.86
CA ILE A 864 -22.69 18.79 19.95
C ILE A 864 -23.02 17.78 18.86
N VAL A 865 -23.07 18.24 17.60
CA VAL A 865 -23.26 17.34 16.45
C VAL A 865 -22.10 16.35 16.39
N GLY A 866 -22.42 15.05 16.26
CA GLY A 866 -21.44 13.96 16.29
C GLY A 866 -21.18 13.35 17.67
N GLN A 867 -21.60 14.03 18.75
CA GLN A 867 -21.55 13.48 20.12
C GLN A 867 -22.96 13.20 20.65
N ASP A 868 -23.85 14.20 20.63
CA ASP A 868 -25.26 14.03 21.02
C ASP A 868 -26.15 13.66 19.82
N THR A 869 -25.58 13.67 18.62
CA THR A 869 -26.20 13.18 17.40
C THR A 869 -25.29 12.14 16.72
N ASP A 870 -25.90 11.05 16.23
CA ASP A 870 -25.20 9.91 15.64
C ASP A 870 -25.61 9.65 14.18
N GLY A 871 -26.22 10.65 13.53
CA GLY A 871 -26.84 10.52 12.20
C GLY A 871 -28.22 9.86 12.20
N SER A 872 -28.80 9.55 13.37
CA SER A 872 -30.18 9.02 13.49
C SER A 872 -31.14 9.94 14.25
N MET A 873 -30.66 11.11 14.68
CA MET A 873 -31.41 12.06 15.49
C MET A 873 -32.08 13.14 14.63
N THR A 874 -33.39 13.29 14.78
CA THR A 874 -34.17 14.36 14.16
C THR A 874 -34.29 15.57 15.10
N PRO A 875 -34.70 16.76 14.61
CA PRO A 875 -34.98 17.89 15.50
C PRO A 875 -35.99 17.58 16.60
N ALA A 876 -36.99 16.73 16.32
CA ALA A 876 -38.00 16.34 17.31
C ALA A 876 -37.39 15.47 18.43
N ASP A 877 -36.49 14.54 18.07
CA ASP A 877 -35.79 13.72 19.05
C ASP A 877 -34.93 14.55 20.00
N LEU A 878 -34.41 15.68 19.52
CA LEU A 878 -33.59 16.61 20.29
C LEU A 878 -34.41 17.61 21.12
N GLY A 879 -35.74 17.56 21.05
CA GLY A 879 -36.60 18.57 21.68
C GLY A 879 -36.55 19.94 21.00
N MET A 880 -36.05 20.00 19.76
CA MET A 880 -35.82 21.21 18.98
C MET A 880 -36.82 21.38 17.82
N ASP A 881 -37.99 20.74 17.88
CA ASP A 881 -39.04 20.85 16.83
C ASP A 881 -39.51 22.31 16.63
N GLY A 882 -39.37 23.17 17.65
CA GLY A 882 -39.64 24.60 17.53
C GLY A 882 -38.77 25.34 16.51
N LEU A 883 -37.62 24.77 16.12
CA LEU A 883 -36.75 25.30 15.06
C LEU A 883 -37.19 24.86 13.66
N VAL A 884 -38.15 23.94 13.54
CA VAL A 884 -38.60 23.41 12.25
C VAL A 884 -39.71 24.29 11.67
N ALA A 885 -39.44 24.94 10.54
CA ALA A 885 -40.43 25.80 9.91
C ALA A 885 -41.59 24.99 9.30
N LYS A 886 -42.81 25.34 9.71
CA LYS A 886 -44.04 24.72 9.18
C LYS A 886 -44.41 25.24 7.79
N THR A 887 -44.07 26.50 7.49
CA THR A 887 -44.58 27.25 6.32
C THR A 887 -43.69 27.24 5.08
N LYS A 888 -42.51 26.61 5.13
CA LYS A 888 -41.60 26.48 3.97
C LYS A 888 -41.12 25.05 3.82
N ASP A 889 -40.64 24.67 2.64
CA ASP A 889 -39.94 23.39 2.46
C ASP A 889 -38.44 23.56 2.66
N PHE A 890 -37.74 22.46 2.95
CA PHE A 890 -36.29 22.40 3.14
C PHE A 890 -35.80 20.94 3.06
N ILE A 891 -34.49 20.77 2.82
CA ILE A 891 -33.87 19.44 2.72
C ILE A 891 -34.15 18.63 3.99
N GLY A 892 -34.67 17.41 3.82
CA GLY A 892 -34.99 16.50 4.92
C GLY A 892 -36.39 16.65 5.50
N LYS A 893 -37.12 17.75 5.26
CA LYS A 893 -38.49 17.95 5.79
C LYS A 893 -39.43 16.81 5.43
N ARG A 894 -39.40 16.38 4.17
CA ARG A 894 -40.22 15.25 3.67
C ARG A 894 -40.00 13.96 4.46
N SER A 895 -38.79 13.74 4.95
CA SER A 895 -38.43 12.52 5.66
C SER A 895 -38.90 12.51 7.11
N LEU A 896 -39.18 13.67 7.70
CA LEU A 896 -39.70 13.78 9.07
C LEU A 896 -41.08 13.15 9.25
N SER A 897 -41.88 13.05 8.17
CA SER A 897 -43.22 12.44 8.20
C SER A 897 -43.24 10.94 7.87
N ARG A 898 -42.09 10.29 7.69
CA ARG A 898 -42.03 8.83 7.48
C ARG A 898 -42.44 8.08 8.74
N SER A 899 -42.96 6.86 8.59
CA SER A 899 -43.47 6.05 9.70
C SER A 899 -42.48 5.88 10.86
N HIS A 900 -41.18 5.79 10.58
CA HIS A 900 -40.15 5.65 11.61
C HIS A 900 -39.79 6.96 12.34
N THR A 901 -39.80 8.10 11.66
CA THR A 901 -39.48 9.42 12.25
C THR A 901 -40.68 10.06 12.92
N ALA A 902 -41.89 9.74 12.45
CA ALA A 902 -43.15 10.18 13.04
C ALA A 902 -43.72 9.19 14.07
N GLY A 903 -43.14 7.99 14.18
CA GLY A 903 -43.58 6.93 15.10
C GLY A 903 -43.04 7.09 16.52
N SER A 904 -43.59 6.30 17.44
CA SER A 904 -43.08 6.16 18.83
C SER A 904 -41.84 5.26 18.89
N GLY A 905 -41.22 5.16 20.07
CA GLY A 905 -40.05 4.30 20.29
C GLY A 905 -38.74 4.91 19.79
N ARG A 906 -38.73 6.22 19.48
CA ARG A 906 -37.51 6.94 19.10
C ARG A 906 -36.69 7.28 20.33
N LYS A 907 -35.36 7.30 20.20
CA LYS A 907 -34.49 7.82 21.27
C LYS A 907 -34.60 9.33 21.29
N GLN A 908 -34.81 9.89 22.47
CA GLN A 908 -35.03 11.31 22.69
C GLN A 908 -33.97 11.84 23.65
N PHE A 909 -33.50 13.06 23.38
CA PHE A 909 -32.43 13.72 24.10
C PHE A 909 -32.92 14.24 25.45
N VAL A 910 -32.33 13.73 26.52
CA VAL A 910 -32.74 14.00 27.91
C VAL A 910 -31.53 14.24 28.80
N GLY A 911 -31.76 14.84 29.96
CA GLY A 911 -30.80 14.90 31.05
C GLY A 911 -30.86 13.63 31.91
N LEU A 912 -29.73 13.25 32.49
CA LEU A 912 -29.59 12.14 33.44
C LEU A 912 -28.86 12.66 34.69
N LYS A 913 -29.46 12.43 35.85
CA LYS A 913 -28.91 12.79 37.17
C LYS A 913 -28.60 11.52 37.94
N ALA A 914 -27.32 11.20 38.13
CA ALA A 914 -26.95 10.08 39.00
C ALA A 914 -27.55 10.28 40.41
N GLU A 915 -27.94 9.17 41.04
CA GLU A 915 -28.50 9.18 42.39
C GLU A 915 -27.44 9.66 43.40
N ASP A 916 -26.20 9.18 43.28
CA ASP A 916 -25.05 9.79 43.92
C ASP A 916 -24.60 11.03 43.11
N PRO A 917 -24.73 12.25 43.67
CA PRO A 917 -24.34 13.48 42.98
C PRO A 917 -22.84 13.54 42.65
N GLN A 918 -21.98 12.74 43.28
CA GLN A 918 -20.55 12.74 43.00
C GLN A 918 -20.17 11.76 41.87
N GLN A 919 -21.09 10.88 41.47
CA GLN A 919 -20.81 9.85 40.49
C GLN A 919 -21.03 10.35 39.06
N VAL A 920 -19.94 10.49 38.29
CA VAL A 920 -19.99 10.83 36.86
C VAL A 920 -20.30 9.57 36.05
N LEU A 921 -21.29 9.65 35.16
CA LEU A 921 -21.70 8.52 34.33
C LEU A 921 -20.71 8.38 33.15
N PRO A 922 -20.22 7.18 32.80
CA PRO A 922 -19.35 7.06 31.64
C PRO A 922 -20.08 7.40 30.34
N GLU A 923 -19.47 8.24 29.50
CA GLU A 923 -19.96 8.46 28.14
C GLU A 923 -20.00 7.13 27.35
N GLY A 924 -21.07 6.90 26.58
CA GLY A 924 -21.34 5.63 25.90
C GLY A 924 -21.94 4.52 26.77
N ALA A 925 -22.11 4.75 28.09
CA ALA A 925 -22.77 3.79 28.97
C ALA A 925 -24.23 3.56 28.56
N GLN A 926 -24.70 2.33 28.70
CA GLN A 926 -26.02 1.90 28.21
C GLN A 926 -27.09 2.20 29.25
N VAL A 927 -28.20 2.80 28.80
CA VAL A 927 -29.36 3.07 29.65
C VAL A 927 -30.33 1.90 29.56
N LEU A 928 -30.69 1.35 30.71
CA LEU A 928 -31.62 0.25 30.93
C LEU A 928 -32.79 0.75 31.79
N LEU A 929 -33.93 0.07 31.73
CA LEU A 929 -35.05 0.38 32.62
C LEU A 929 -34.73 0.00 34.07
N GLU A 930 -34.11 -1.17 34.26
CA GLU A 930 -33.77 -1.75 35.55
C GLU A 930 -32.51 -2.63 35.44
N GLU A 931 -31.94 -2.99 36.59
CA GLU A 931 -30.85 -3.96 36.67
C GLU A 931 -31.34 -5.33 36.19
N THR A 932 -30.57 -6.00 35.35
CA THR A 932 -31.01 -7.28 34.77
C THR A 932 -29.86 -8.27 34.54
N GLU A 933 -30.13 -9.53 34.86
CA GLU A 933 -29.29 -10.67 34.51
C GLU A 933 -29.61 -11.24 33.13
N GLN A 934 -30.69 -10.77 32.48
CA GLN A 934 -31.05 -11.21 31.12
C GLN A 934 -29.91 -10.91 30.13
N ARG A 935 -29.63 -11.87 29.25
CA ARG A 935 -28.66 -11.74 28.17
C ARG A 935 -29.31 -12.13 26.83
N PRO A 936 -29.40 -11.21 25.85
CA PRO A 936 -28.99 -9.80 25.90
C PRO A 936 -29.97 -8.93 26.72
N ALA A 937 -29.44 -7.93 27.42
CA ALA A 937 -30.24 -6.97 28.18
C ALA A 937 -30.93 -5.96 27.23
N PRO A 938 -32.22 -5.64 27.43
CA PRO A 938 -32.92 -4.65 26.61
C PRO A 938 -32.43 -3.23 26.91
N MET A 939 -31.81 -2.59 25.92
CA MET A 939 -31.26 -1.23 26.03
C MET A 939 -32.29 -0.20 25.55
N LEU A 940 -32.48 0.85 26.36
CA LEU A 940 -33.32 2.00 26.04
C LEU A 940 -32.54 3.09 25.30
N GLY A 941 -31.24 3.20 25.56
CA GLY A 941 -30.50 4.39 25.19
C GLY A 941 -29.04 4.33 25.60
N HIS A 942 -28.36 5.47 25.52
CA HIS A 942 -27.00 5.63 26.03
C HIS A 942 -26.73 7.06 26.49
N VAL A 943 -25.72 7.21 27.34
CA VAL A 943 -25.14 8.49 27.75
C VAL A 943 -24.32 9.05 26.59
N THR A 944 -24.58 10.29 26.18
CA THR A 944 -23.86 10.97 25.09
C THR A 944 -22.79 11.93 25.59
N SER A 945 -23.07 12.61 26.71
CA SER A 945 -22.15 13.56 27.33
C SER A 945 -22.21 13.44 28.84
N SER A 946 -21.10 13.46 29.58
CA SER A 946 -21.16 13.45 31.05
C SER A 946 -19.99 14.15 31.72
N TYR A 947 -20.33 14.96 32.72
CA TYR A 947 -19.38 15.84 33.38
C TYR A 947 -19.69 15.97 34.87
N TYR A 948 -18.69 16.42 35.63
CA TYR A 948 -18.94 17.03 36.92
C TYR A 948 -19.15 18.54 36.73
N SER A 949 -20.33 19.05 37.07
CA SER A 949 -20.64 20.47 37.01
C SER A 949 -20.22 21.15 38.32
N PRO A 950 -19.21 22.04 38.30
CA PRO A 950 -18.74 22.68 39.52
C PRO A 950 -19.67 23.78 40.03
N VAL A 951 -20.50 24.38 39.15
CA VAL A 951 -21.49 25.39 39.57
C VAL A 951 -22.71 24.77 40.24
N LEU A 952 -23.03 23.51 39.91
CA LEU A 952 -24.12 22.74 40.52
C LEU A 952 -23.65 21.83 41.67
N ASP A 953 -22.34 21.72 41.87
CA ASP A 953 -21.67 20.81 42.83
C ASP A 953 -22.12 19.34 42.69
N ARG A 954 -22.28 18.89 41.44
CA ARG A 954 -22.74 17.53 41.12
C ARG A 954 -22.40 17.07 39.71
N SER A 955 -22.45 15.76 39.48
CA SER A 955 -22.47 15.16 38.17
C SER A 955 -23.76 15.47 37.41
N ILE A 956 -23.59 15.67 36.11
CA ILE A 956 -24.64 15.82 35.11
C ILE A 956 -24.31 14.94 33.90
N ALA A 957 -25.33 14.50 33.20
CA ALA A 957 -25.16 13.75 31.97
C ALA A 957 -26.28 14.07 30.99
N LEU A 958 -25.96 14.09 29.72
CA LEU A 958 -26.91 14.09 28.62
C LEU A 958 -26.93 12.68 28.03
N GLY A 959 -28.08 12.28 27.50
CA GLY A 959 -28.22 11.00 26.86
C GLY A 959 -29.42 10.94 25.95
N VAL A 960 -29.48 9.88 25.15
CA VAL A 960 -30.61 9.61 24.28
C VAL A 960 -31.32 8.36 24.76
N VAL A 961 -32.58 8.49 25.17
CA VAL A 961 -33.36 7.42 25.79
C VAL A 961 -34.64 7.20 24.99
N ARG A 962 -34.94 5.94 24.65
CA ARG A 962 -36.18 5.56 23.96
C ARG A 962 -37.40 6.10 24.71
N ASP A 963 -38.21 6.89 24.01
CA ASP A 963 -39.37 7.61 24.56
C ASP A 963 -39.02 8.44 25.82
N GLY A 964 -37.80 8.97 25.88
CA GLY A 964 -37.23 9.64 27.05
C GLY A 964 -38.06 10.81 27.59
N PHE A 965 -38.79 11.55 26.74
CA PHE A 965 -39.66 12.63 27.20
C PHE A 965 -40.82 12.13 28.08
N SER A 966 -41.30 10.90 27.83
CA SER A 966 -42.34 10.27 28.65
C SER A 966 -41.81 9.70 29.97
N LEU A 967 -40.49 9.55 30.08
CA LEU A 967 -39.81 9.01 31.26
C LEU A 967 -39.34 10.10 32.24
N MET A 968 -39.73 11.36 32.04
CA MET A 968 -39.30 12.48 32.87
C MET A 968 -39.60 12.25 34.36
N GLY A 969 -38.57 12.36 35.20
CA GLY A 969 -38.64 12.11 36.63
C GLY A 969 -38.47 10.63 37.05
N SER A 970 -38.51 9.68 36.11
CA SER A 970 -38.33 8.26 36.41
C SER A 970 -36.86 7.89 36.66
N THR A 971 -36.66 6.79 37.39
CA THR A 971 -35.34 6.19 37.61
C THR A 971 -35.04 5.17 36.52
N VAL A 972 -33.84 5.24 35.97
CA VAL A 972 -33.24 4.29 35.03
C VAL A 972 -31.91 3.78 35.59
N VAL A 973 -31.37 2.74 34.95
CA VAL A 973 -30.08 2.16 35.31
C VAL A 973 -29.11 2.35 34.17
N VAL A 974 -27.94 2.90 34.46
CA VAL A 974 -26.85 3.13 33.52
C VAL A 974 -25.78 2.08 33.77
N TRP A 975 -25.45 1.30 32.74
CA TRP A 975 -24.48 0.22 32.84
C TRP A 975 -23.25 0.46 31.96
N SER A 976 -22.08 0.23 32.53
CA SER A 976 -20.83 0.08 31.79
C SER A 976 -19.98 -1.05 32.38
N ALA A 977 -19.06 -1.60 31.59
CA ALA A 977 -18.10 -2.58 32.09
C ALA A 977 -17.16 -2.00 33.16
N GLN A 978 -16.97 -0.68 33.19
CA GLN A 978 -16.04 0.02 34.08
C GLN A 978 -16.68 0.29 35.45
N THR A 979 -17.97 0.63 35.47
CA THR A 979 -18.66 1.13 36.67
C THR A 979 -19.75 0.21 37.18
N GLY A 980 -20.12 -0.85 36.45
CA GLY A 980 -21.29 -1.66 36.77
C GLY A 980 -22.58 -0.87 36.58
N PHE A 981 -23.61 -1.19 37.39
CA PHE A 981 -24.92 -0.52 37.36
C PHE A 981 -24.91 0.73 38.23
N ILE A 982 -25.38 1.86 37.68
CA ILE A 982 -25.56 3.14 38.37
C ILE A 982 -27.00 3.59 38.19
N LYS A 983 -27.68 3.94 39.26
CA LYS A 983 -29.03 4.53 39.17
C LYS A 983 -28.95 6.00 38.79
N ALA A 984 -29.80 6.41 37.86
CA ALA A 984 -29.93 7.80 37.45
C ALA A 984 -31.39 8.18 37.23
N GLN A 985 -31.75 9.43 37.50
CA GLN A 985 -33.05 9.99 37.20
C GLN A 985 -33.04 10.66 35.82
N VAL A 986 -34.03 10.35 34.99
CA VAL A 986 -34.30 11.06 33.73
C VAL A 986 -34.88 12.44 34.05
N CYS A 987 -34.32 13.51 33.50
CA CYS A 987 -34.73 14.88 33.77
C CYS A 987 -34.56 15.78 32.54
N SER A 988 -34.89 17.08 32.68
CA SER A 988 -34.64 18.07 31.63
C SER A 988 -33.15 18.08 31.25
N PRO A 989 -32.81 18.20 29.95
CA PRO A 989 -31.42 18.35 29.53
C PRO A 989 -30.81 19.70 29.98
N VAL A 990 -31.63 20.66 30.43
CA VAL A 990 -31.17 21.96 30.95
C VAL A 990 -31.00 21.86 32.47
N PHE A 991 -29.76 21.93 32.96
CA PHE A 991 -29.43 21.76 34.37
C PHE A 991 -29.22 23.08 35.11
N PHE A 992 -28.85 24.14 34.41
CA PHE A 992 -28.46 25.43 34.98
C PHE A 992 -29.17 26.61 34.29
N ASP A 993 -29.69 27.55 35.09
CA ASP A 993 -30.35 28.79 34.64
C ASP A 993 -31.41 28.55 33.54
N GLU A 994 -32.42 27.73 33.83
CA GLU A 994 -33.45 27.33 32.85
C GLU A 994 -34.16 28.54 32.20
N GLU A 995 -34.36 29.62 32.96
CA GLU A 995 -34.97 30.87 32.48
C GLU A 995 -34.04 31.72 31.57
N GLY A 996 -32.74 31.39 31.50
CA GLY A 996 -31.76 32.10 30.66
C GLY A 996 -31.42 33.52 31.16
N SER A 997 -31.62 33.79 32.45
CA SER A 997 -31.45 35.12 33.05
C SER A 997 -30.04 35.68 32.85
N ARG A 998 -29.02 34.82 32.84
CA ARG A 998 -27.60 35.21 32.72
C ARG A 998 -27.19 35.49 31.28
N GLN A 999 -27.77 34.77 30.32
CA GLN A 999 -27.56 35.01 28.88
C GLN A 999 -28.15 36.36 28.45
N HIS A 1000 -29.30 36.70 29.03
CA HIS A 1000 -30.05 37.92 28.75
C HIS A 1000 -29.71 39.09 29.70
N ALA A 1001 -28.64 38.98 30.48
CA ALA A 1001 -28.22 40.02 31.42
C ALA A 1001 -28.14 41.41 30.75
N ALA A 1002 -28.72 42.40 31.42
CA ALA A 1002 -28.81 43.79 30.97
C ALA A 1002 -27.48 44.53 31.06
#